data_AF-A0A7X7TVF2-F1
#
_entry.id   AF-A0A7X7TVF2-F1
#
_cell.length_a   1.000
_cell.length_b   1.000
_cell.length_c   1.000
_cell.angle_alpha   90.00
_cell.angle_beta   90.00
_cell.angle_gamma   90.00
#
_symmetry.space_group_name_H-M   'P 1'
#
loop_
_entity.id
_entity.type
_entity.pdbx_description
1 polymer ?
#
loop_
_entity_poly.entity_id
_entity_poly.type
_entity_poly.pdbx_seq_one_letter_code
_entity_poly.pdbx_strand_id
1 'polypeptide(L)'
;MKHLCLFSFIIFNFISISYSTGIAFYYGNDLKKDKLDFFDYTVVQPENVDTDTIKQYSDKLFAYISIGEREEKLPEKLIIGENKDWKSYIADIREKEYIDILNDRIKKIKHSGFKNFFFDTIDSYNMILRDEKSRTDYERAIKEFIINFKKQNTDSLLMINRGFEIINDLKGYVDYIAAESLYKTFDIKTKEYRKMKEEDTLWLKDKLDEIKNEGFKVVVIDYIPLSNKDEALSTARKIKDNGFIPYISDFNLLKWGVNEYEHLNRKVLVFYDSSFISDKVFSQAHRLVSMPLEYMGYIPEIIDINDTKYPDTNDVAGIIVNIEGNDINGFDNFFKWIIGEINNGKKVLFLNNFPFPNNSYYFSKLGINLVNNQSKPGQKTELIEQKKEFYGEVIPSFFYSNTLLLPTNSTGINIFKNSKGQIHYQSAITPWGGYAIDDSWVIMFDNEEMFGTNTFNLFKSALRLDDIPILDPTTENGNRILIVHVDGDGFASRYENNTNIYASEILKKEILTKYKIPQAVSVIRGDIENPSISSDEQKRLKEIAKGIFLMDNVQIGNHSYSHPFKWINIKDEDSYKTLEQLYSLDIPGYKFDIDYEILGTKKWLETLLDNKKKNDIFFWTGDCIAPYYALKLLKDNNMLNINGGNTSIIKARPYQSYISPYGIERNGYYQIYTGQQNENIYTNLWTYPFWRYRNVIDTFKMTDKPRRLKPINIYYHFYSASKDSSLKALKDVYDYALSQDINPSLLSDYIYNVLDFYNYNIYRYNNQYIIVSDSKSKTLRYTKEYYPVISSSYSAAGYSDYNNERYTNLYGRSPYTVVFTTAASKTPYLSNSNGKIDSFILKEKGFFISLHGYSDIKYRIKNIDNCSLKENDSNDQFYFKKDIYGECR
;
A
#
# COMPACT_ATOMS: atom_id res chain seq x y z
N MET A 1 -29.25 -28.60 -40.28
CA MET A 1 -30.38 -27.73 -39.92
C MET A 1 -29.82 -26.42 -39.40
N LYS A 2 -30.17 -25.33 -40.08
CA LYS A 2 -29.76 -23.94 -39.80
C LYS A 2 -30.44 -23.42 -38.52
N HIS A 3 -29.70 -22.91 -37.55
CA HIS A 3 -30.15 -21.88 -36.60
C HIS A 3 -28.92 -21.08 -36.13
N LEU A 4 -28.70 -19.90 -36.72
CA LEU A 4 -28.94 -18.58 -36.10
C LEU A 4 -27.95 -18.26 -34.96
N CYS A 5 -26.73 -17.86 -35.33
CA CYS A 5 -25.82 -17.11 -34.46
C CYS A 5 -26.35 -15.67 -34.32
N LEU A 6 -27.06 -15.37 -33.23
CA LEU A 6 -27.23 -14.00 -32.77
C LEU A 6 -25.99 -13.62 -31.96
N PHE A 7 -25.06 -12.91 -32.60
CA PHE A 7 -24.01 -12.17 -31.90
C PHE A 7 -24.68 -11.01 -31.15
N SER A 8 -24.86 -11.15 -29.84
CA SER A 8 -25.24 -10.03 -28.99
C SER A 8 -24.01 -9.18 -28.75
N PHE A 9 -23.83 -8.13 -29.56
CA PHE A 9 -22.91 -7.04 -29.28
C PHE A 9 -23.43 -6.29 -28.04
N ILE A 10 -22.95 -6.68 -26.86
CA ILE A 10 -23.11 -5.86 -25.65
C ILE A 10 -22.08 -4.74 -25.77
N ILE A 11 -22.55 -3.58 -26.23
CA ILE A 11 -21.83 -2.32 -26.11
C ILE A 11 -21.67 -2.07 -24.60
N PHE A 12 -20.47 -2.31 -24.08
CA PHE A 12 -20.06 -1.80 -22.78
C PHE A 12 -19.97 -0.28 -22.89
N ASN A 13 -21.11 0.40 -22.71
CA ASN A 13 -21.09 1.80 -22.34
C ASN A 13 -20.45 1.84 -20.95
N PHE A 14 -19.19 2.27 -20.89
CA PHE A 14 -18.61 2.78 -19.67
C PHE A 14 -19.48 3.96 -19.25
N ILE A 15 -20.41 3.71 -18.34
CA ILE A 15 -21.11 4.78 -17.64
C ILE A 15 -20.02 5.42 -16.78
N SER A 16 -19.48 6.55 -17.26
CA SER A 16 -18.66 7.44 -16.46
C SER A 16 -19.50 7.86 -15.27
N ILE A 17 -19.18 7.31 -14.11
CA ILE A 17 -19.77 7.69 -12.83
C ILE A 17 -19.49 9.18 -12.66
N SER A 18 -20.53 9.98 -12.48
CA SER A 18 -20.41 11.42 -12.20
C SER A 18 -19.87 11.62 -10.79
N TYR A 19 -18.56 11.47 -10.63
CA TYR A 19 -17.83 11.94 -9.46
C TYR A 19 -17.67 13.48 -9.53
N SER A 20 -17.42 14.12 -8.38
CA SER A 20 -16.80 15.44 -8.41
C SER A 20 -15.42 15.28 -9.04
N THR A 21 -15.23 15.83 -10.24
CA THR A 21 -13.97 15.70 -10.98
C THR A 21 -12.83 16.33 -10.18
N GLY A 22 -11.80 15.54 -9.84
CA GLY A 22 -10.59 16.04 -9.17
C GLY A 22 -9.55 16.48 -10.18
N ILE A 23 -9.10 17.74 -10.11
CA ILE A 23 -8.09 18.30 -11.02
C ILE A 23 -6.92 18.83 -10.21
N ALA A 24 -5.70 18.48 -10.62
CA ALA A 24 -4.47 19.00 -10.05
C ALA A 24 -3.68 19.86 -11.04
N PHE A 25 -2.88 20.78 -10.50
CA PHE A 25 -1.90 21.57 -11.25
C PHE A 25 -0.52 21.33 -10.63
N TYR A 26 0.40 20.80 -11.42
CA TYR A 26 1.75 20.46 -10.96
C TYR A 26 2.78 20.75 -12.05
N TYR A 27 3.60 21.77 -11.83
CA TYR A 27 4.65 22.21 -12.77
C TYR A 27 6.04 21.75 -12.35
N GLY A 28 6.16 20.93 -11.30
CA GLY A 28 7.42 20.27 -10.92
C GLY A 28 7.81 19.13 -11.87
N ASN A 29 8.93 18.48 -11.56
CA ASN A 29 9.51 17.38 -12.35
C ASN A 29 9.35 15.99 -11.71
N ASP A 30 8.76 15.89 -10.51
CA ASP A 30 8.54 14.63 -9.78
C ASP A 30 7.06 14.22 -9.83
N LEU A 31 6.65 13.69 -10.97
CA LEU A 31 5.29 13.17 -11.15
C LEU A 31 5.13 11.81 -10.47
N LYS A 32 4.34 11.79 -9.40
CA LYS A 32 4.10 10.60 -8.60
C LYS A 32 2.89 9.83 -9.12
N LYS A 33 3.09 8.54 -9.42
CA LYS A 33 2.04 7.62 -9.92
C LYS A 33 0.79 7.64 -9.04
N ASP A 34 0.93 7.59 -7.73
CA ASP A 34 -0.20 7.57 -6.79
C ASP A 34 -1.03 8.86 -6.83
N LYS A 35 -0.40 10.01 -7.12
CA LYS A 35 -1.08 11.29 -7.31
C LYS A 35 -1.81 11.34 -8.64
N LEU A 36 -1.17 10.87 -9.72
CA LEU A 36 -1.81 10.75 -11.05
C LEU A 36 -2.96 9.74 -11.07
N ASP A 37 -2.89 8.68 -10.25
CA ASP A 37 -3.96 7.71 -10.09
C ASP A 37 -5.13 8.29 -9.26
N PHE A 38 -4.85 9.18 -8.31
CA PHE A 38 -5.86 9.85 -7.47
C PHE A 38 -6.67 10.92 -8.21
N PHE A 39 -6.01 11.84 -8.92
CA PHE A 39 -6.70 12.90 -9.67
C PHE A 39 -7.27 12.35 -10.99
N ASP A 40 -8.43 12.87 -11.40
CA ASP A 40 -9.01 12.55 -12.71
C ASP A 40 -8.17 13.17 -13.82
N TYR A 41 -7.73 14.41 -13.61
CA TYR A 41 -6.86 15.14 -14.54
C TYR A 41 -5.73 15.87 -13.82
N THR A 42 -4.61 16.05 -14.52
CA THR A 42 -3.47 16.85 -14.03
C THR A 42 -2.94 17.76 -15.10
N VAL A 43 -2.89 19.05 -14.81
CA VAL A 43 -2.26 20.08 -15.63
C VAL A 43 -0.77 20.09 -15.33
N VAL A 44 0.05 19.94 -16.37
CA VAL A 44 1.50 19.82 -16.25
C VAL A 44 2.22 20.75 -17.22
N GLN A 45 3.44 21.14 -16.86
CA GLN A 45 4.38 21.76 -17.79
C GLN A 45 4.91 20.67 -18.74
N PRO A 46 4.62 20.73 -20.07
CA PRO A 46 4.95 19.63 -20.98
C PRO A 46 6.43 19.26 -21.01
N GLU A 47 7.30 20.25 -20.82
CA GLU A 47 8.75 20.10 -20.84
C GLU A 47 9.30 19.38 -19.60
N ASN A 48 8.50 19.23 -18.54
CA ASN A 48 8.89 18.59 -17.27
C ASN A 48 8.43 17.13 -17.14
N VAL A 49 7.81 16.56 -18.19
CA VAL A 49 7.25 15.20 -18.18
C VAL A 49 7.96 14.30 -19.20
N ASP A 50 8.37 13.11 -18.77
CA ASP A 50 8.97 12.13 -19.66
C ASP A 50 7.94 11.48 -20.60
N THR A 51 8.43 10.91 -21.71
CA THR A 51 7.56 10.37 -22.77
C THR A 51 6.76 9.15 -22.31
N ASP A 52 7.28 8.34 -21.38
CA ASP A 52 6.60 7.13 -20.95
C ASP A 52 5.44 7.46 -20.01
N THR A 53 5.62 8.43 -19.11
CA THR A 53 4.54 9.00 -18.31
C THR A 53 3.45 9.62 -19.18
N ILE A 54 3.82 10.39 -20.23
CA ILE A 54 2.83 10.95 -21.16
C ILE A 54 2.03 9.84 -21.84
N LYS A 55 2.70 8.80 -22.37
CA LYS A 55 1.99 7.67 -23.01
C LYS A 55 1.05 6.97 -22.05
N GLN A 56 1.49 6.72 -20.82
CA GLN A 56 0.72 6.01 -19.80
C GLN A 56 -0.50 6.81 -19.33
N TYR A 57 -0.38 8.15 -19.20
CA TYR A 57 -1.41 9.02 -18.64
C TYR A 57 -2.00 10.02 -19.65
N SER A 58 -1.84 9.79 -20.96
CA SER A 58 -2.21 10.75 -22.02
C SER A 58 -3.65 11.26 -21.93
N ASP A 59 -4.59 10.41 -21.50
CA ASP A 59 -6.01 10.75 -21.33
C ASP A 59 -6.30 11.60 -20.08
N LYS A 60 -5.38 11.61 -19.10
CA LYS A 60 -5.49 12.35 -17.84
C LYS A 60 -4.70 13.66 -17.82
N LEU A 61 -3.68 13.80 -18.66
CA LEU A 61 -2.79 14.96 -18.63
C LEU A 61 -3.31 16.10 -19.51
N PHE A 62 -3.27 17.31 -18.97
CA PHE A 62 -3.43 18.57 -19.68
C PHE A 62 -2.06 19.23 -19.87
N ALA A 63 -1.70 19.53 -21.11
CA ALA A 63 -0.50 20.31 -21.41
C ALA A 63 -0.77 21.81 -21.17
N TYR A 64 -0.03 22.44 -20.27
CA TYR A 64 -0.05 23.89 -20.08
C TYR A 64 0.53 24.62 -21.29
N ILE A 65 -0.19 25.62 -21.80
CA ILE A 65 0.25 26.53 -22.86
C ILE A 65 -0.23 27.96 -22.54
N SER A 66 0.71 28.87 -22.32
CA SER A 66 0.43 30.31 -22.35
C SER A 66 0.21 30.75 -23.79
N ILE A 67 -0.99 31.25 -24.11
CA ILE A 67 -1.37 31.66 -25.48
C ILE A 67 -1.38 33.18 -25.68
N GLY A 68 -1.42 33.97 -24.61
CA GLY A 68 -1.32 35.43 -24.67
C GLY A 68 0.06 35.98 -24.29
N GLU A 69 0.94 35.16 -23.73
CA GLU A 69 2.27 35.58 -23.26
C GLU A 69 3.39 34.63 -23.67
N ARG A 70 4.63 35.14 -23.71
CA ARG A 70 5.86 34.38 -23.93
C ARG A 70 6.98 34.87 -23.03
N GLU A 71 7.71 33.95 -22.41
CA GLU A 71 8.96 34.28 -21.71
C GLU A 71 10.10 34.57 -22.69
N GLU A 72 10.14 33.83 -23.80
CA GLU A 72 11.10 34.05 -24.88
C GLU A 72 10.80 35.36 -25.61
N LYS A 73 11.85 36.14 -25.91
CA LYS A 73 11.71 37.39 -26.63
C LYS A 73 11.25 37.15 -28.07
N LEU A 74 10.05 37.64 -28.38
CA LEU A 74 9.48 37.65 -29.74
C LEU A 74 10.02 38.84 -30.55
N PRO A 75 9.91 38.81 -31.90
CA PRO A 75 10.07 40.00 -32.73
C PRO A 75 9.15 41.13 -32.23
N GLU A 76 9.65 42.36 -32.17
CA GLU A 76 8.92 43.51 -31.59
C GLU A 76 7.53 43.72 -32.18
N LYS A 77 7.34 43.41 -33.47
CA LYS A 77 6.04 43.49 -34.16
C LYS A 77 4.98 42.53 -33.61
N LEU A 78 5.37 41.48 -32.90
CA LEU A 78 4.47 40.47 -32.31
C LEU A 78 4.19 40.74 -30.83
N ILE A 79 4.64 41.88 -30.28
CA ILE A 79 4.53 42.20 -28.86
C ILE A 79 3.64 43.44 -28.72
N ILE A 80 2.57 43.33 -27.94
CA ILE A 80 1.71 44.49 -27.59
C ILE A 80 2.12 45.12 -26.26
N GLY A 81 2.83 44.40 -25.38
CA GLY A 81 3.37 44.94 -24.14
C GLY A 81 4.18 43.93 -23.33
N GLU A 82 4.53 44.30 -22.09
CA GLU A 82 5.29 43.46 -21.17
C GLU A 82 4.55 43.30 -19.85
N ASN A 83 4.54 42.07 -19.34
CA ASN A 83 4.05 41.75 -18.01
C ASN A 83 5.25 41.68 -17.05
N LYS A 84 5.45 42.77 -16.30
CA LYS A 84 6.63 42.92 -15.41
C LYS A 84 6.61 41.97 -14.22
N ASP A 85 5.43 41.56 -13.77
CA ASP A 85 5.29 40.69 -12.60
C ASP A 85 5.80 39.27 -12.94
N TRP A 86 5.63 38.83 -14.19
CA TRP A 86 6.04 37.50 -14.68
C TRP A 86 7.26 37.51 -15.61
N LYS A 87 7.81 38.70 -15.93
CA LYS A 87 8.93 38.89 -16.87
C LYS A 87 8.66 38.27 -18.24
N SER A 88 7.43 38.38 -18.71
CA SER A 88 6.95 37.86 -19.99
C SER A 88 6.54 38.98 -20.94
N TYR A 89 6.51 38.67 -22.23
CA TYR A 89 6.03 39.52 -23.31
C TYR A 89 4.59 39.16 -23.64
N ILE A 90 3.70 40.16 -23.66
CA ILE A 90 2.30 40.00 -24.07
C ILE A 90 2.29 40.03 -25.60
N ALA A 91 1.96 38.89 -26.20
CA ALA A 91 2.03 38.68 -27.63
C ALA A 91 0.79 39.21 -28.35
N ASP A 92 0.89 39.53 -29.63
CA ASP A 92 -0.24 39.94 -30.45
C ASP A 92 -0.87 38.76 -31.19
N ILE A 93 -1.94 38.17 -30.65
CA ILE A 93 -2.62 37.05 -31.28
C ILE A 93 -3.38 37.40 -32.57
N ARG A 94 -3.49 38.69 -32.90
CA ARG A 94 -4.04 39.13 -34.19
C ARG A 94 -3.04 38.91 -35.33
N GLU A 95 -1.76 38.76 -35.01
CA GLU A 95 -0.69 38.53 -35.99
C GLU A 95 -0.60 37.04 -36.38
N LYS A 96 -0.72 36.77 -37.68
CA LYS A 96 -0.65 35.40 -38.22
C LYS A 96 0.65 34.68 -37.86
N GLU A 97 1.78 35.39 -37.86
CA GLU A 97 3.08 34.82 -37.51
C GLU A 97 3.11 34.28 -36.07
N TYR A 98 2.42 34.94 -35.14
CA TYR A 98 2.33 34.43 -33.77
C TYR A 98 1.39 33.22 -33.66
N ILE A 99 0.28 33.21 -34.41
CA ILE A 99 -0.59 32.04 -34.52
C ILE A 99 0.18 30.81 -35.06
N ASP A 100 1.04 31.00 -36.05
CA ASP A 100 1.88 29.92 -36.61
C ASP A 100 2.87 29.38 -35.56
N ILE A 101 3.49 30.26 -34.76
CA ILE A 101 4.35 29.86 -33.62
C ILE A 101 3.57 29.02 -32.59
N LEU A 102 2.36 29.45 -32.22
CA LEU A 102 1.50 28.71 -31.29
C LEU A 102 1.12 27.33 -31.85
N ASN A 103 0.71 27.28 -33.12
CA ASN A 103 0.35 26.03 -33.78
C ASN A 103 1.52 25.06 -33.85
N ASP A 104 2.74 25.53 -34.09
CA ASP A 104 3.92 24.68 -34.12
C ASP A 104 4.30 24.17 -32.72
N ARG A 105 4.10 24.98 -31.67
CA ARG A 105 4.24 24.51 -30.28
C ARG A 105 3.22 23.42 -29.96
N ILE A 106 1.94 23.64 -30.29
CA ILE A 106 0.86 22.67 -30.09
C ILE A 106 1.16 21.37 -30.83
N LYS A 107 1.62 21.45 -32.09
CA LYS A 107 2.04 20.27 -32.85
C LYS A 107 3.12 19.51 -32.10
N LYS A 108 4.19 20.17 -31.64
CA LYS A 108 5.27 19.51 -30.88
C LYS A 108 4.74 18.78 -29.64
N ILE A 109 3.88 19.43 -28.85
CA ILE A 109 3.26 18.83 -27.66
C ILE A 109 2.40 17.61 -28.01
N LYS A 110 1.60 17.68 -29.10
CA LYS A 110 0.85 16.52 -29.61
C LYS A 110 1.77 15.37 -30.03
N HIS A 111 2.89 15.67 -30.69
CA HIS A 111 3.85 14.65 -31.11
C HIS A 111 4.49 13.94 -29.90
N SER A 112 4.59 14.59 -28.75
CA SER A 112 5.03 13.96 -27.49
C SER A 112 3.98 13.03 -26.87
N GLY A 113 2.73 13.07 -27.36
CA GLY A 113 1.65 12.16 -26.93
C GLY A 113 0.54 12.79 -26.10
N PHE A 114 0.58 14.10 -25.84
CA PHE A 114 -0.50 14.79 -25.12
C PHE A 114 -1.79 14.83 -25.94
N LYS A 115 -2.92 14.60 -25.25
CA LYS A 115 -4.26 14.68 -25.83
C LYS A 115 -5.04 15.91 -25.40
N ASN A 116 -4.85 16.41 -24.18
CA ASN A 116 -5.63 17.53 -23.62
C ASN A 116 -4.76 18.78 -23.37
N PHE A 117 -5.38 19.96 -23.35
CA PHE A 117 -4.69 21.25 -23.36
C PHE A 117 -5.30 22.25 -22.38
N PHE A 118 -4.44 22.98 -21.68
CA PHE A 118 -4.82 24.08 -20.80
C PHE A 118 -4.23 25.39 -21.33
N PHE A 119 -5.09 26.32 -21.73
CA PHE A 119 -4.68 27.62 -22.26
C PHE A 119 -4.75 28.70 -21.19
N ASP A 120 -3.62 29.36 -20.99
CA ASP A 120 -3.45 30.42 -20.00
C ASP A 120 -3.20 31.78 -20.67
N THR A 121 -3.20 32.86 -19.88
CA THR A 121 -2.92 34.25 -20.26
C THR A 121 -3.87 34.85 -21.30
N ILE A 122 -5.11 34.37 -21.31
CA ILE A 122 -6.16 34.78 -22.26
C ILE A 122 -6.58 36.24 -22.04
N ASP A 123 -6.50 36.72 -20.80
CA ASP A 123 -6.92 38.06 -20.38
C ASP A 123 -5.77 39.09 -20.32
N SER A 124 -4.52 38.71 -20.62
CA SER A 124 -3.34 39.59 -20.46
C SER A 124 -3.40 40.88 -21.28
N TYR A 125 -4.12 40.90 -22.41
CA TYR A 125 -4.30 42.12 -23.22
C TYR A 125 -4.98 43.25 -22.46
N ASN A 126 -5.81 42.95 -21.44
CA ASN A 126 -6.49 43.95 -20.61
C ASN A 126 -5.53 44.84 -19.82
N MET A 127 -4.29 44.38 -19.59
CA MET A 127 -3.25 45.16 -18.91
C MET A 127 -2.74 46.34 -19.75
N ILE A 128 -2.79 46.20 -21.09
CA ILE A 128 -2.15 47.13 -22.02
C ILE A 128 -3.17 47.88 -22.88
N LEU A 129 -4.10 47.15 -23.50
CA LEU A 129 -5.10 47.74 -24.38
C LEU A 129 -6.14 48.52 -23.56
N ARG A 130 -6.38 49.78 -23.90
CA ARG A 130 -7.34 50.65 -23.18
C ARG A 130 -8.55 51.02 -24.04
N ASP A 131 -8.41 51.06 -25.37
CA ASP A 131 -9.51 51.36 -26.27
C ASP A 131 -10.37 50.12 -26.56
N GLU A 132 -11.68 50.34 -26.63
CA GLU A 132 -12.69 49.29 -26.81
C GLU A 132 -12.53 48.52 -28.12
N LYS A 133 -12.14 49.22 -29.20
CA LYS A 133 -11.97 48.61 -30.51
C LYS A 133 -10.83 47.59 -30.52
N SER A 134 -9.66 47.97 -30.02
CA SER A 134 -8.50 47.06 -29.98
C SER A 134 -8.75 45.85 -29.08
N ARG A 135 -9.46 46.03 -27.96
CA ARG A 135 -9.87 44.91 -27.09
C ARG A 135 -10.81 43.95 -27.81
N THR A 136 -11.89 44.47 -28.40
CA THR A 136 -12.85 43.66 -29.16
C THR A 136 -12.18 42.91 -30.34
N ASP A 137 -11.23 43.55 -31.02
CA ASP A 137 -10.48 42.93 -32.13
C ASP A 137 -9.55 41.81 -31.61
N TYR A 138 -8.94 42.00 -30.45
CA TYR A 138 -8.09 40.99 -29.81
C TYR A 138 -8.91 39.80 -29.28
N GLU A 139 -10.04 40.07 -28.63
CA GLU A 139 -11.02 39.07 -28.18
C GLU A 139 -11.54 38.21 -29.33
N ARG A 140 -11.83 38.84 -30.49
CA ARG A 140 -12.21 38.11 -31.69
C ARG A 140 -11.11 37.15 -32.15
N ALA A 141 -9.86 37.60 -32.18
CA ALA A 141 -8.72 36.78 -32.60
C ALA A 141 -8.48 35.58 -31.65
N ILE A 142 -8.52 35.80 -30.32
CA ILE A 142 -8.44 34.71 -29.34
C ILE A 142 -9.57 33.71 -29.54
N LYS A 143 -10.80 34.20 -29.64
CA LYS A 143 -11.98 33.34 -29.82
C LYS A 143 -11.85 32.48 -31.08
N GLU A 144 -11.48 33.09 -32.21
CA GLU A 144 -11.28 32.37 -33.46
C GLU A 144 -10.17 31.32 -33.34
N PHE A 145 -9.06 31.65 -32.68
CA PHE A 145 -7.98 30.69 -32.42
C PHE A 145 -8.48 29.48 -31.60
N ILE A 146 -9.17 29.71 -30.49
CA ILE A 146 -9.70 28.64 -29.61
C ILE A 146 -10.69 27.74 -30.37
N ILE A 147 -11.64 28.34 -31.09
CA ILE A 147 -12.65 27.61 -31.86
C ILE A 147 -11.97 26.78 -32.97
N ASN A 148 -11.01 27.36 -33.69
CA ASN A 148 -10.28 26.65 -34.73
C ASN A 148 -9.44 25.51 -34.17
N PHE A 149 -8.78 25.73 -33.02
CA PHE A 149 -8.06 24.70 -32.31
C PHE A 149 -8.98 23.53 -31.96
N LYS A 150 -10.11 23.77 -31.29
CA LYS A 150 -11.03 22.68 -30.89
C LYS A 150 -11.63 21.96 -32.09
N LYS A 151 -11.96 22.67 -33.19
CA LYS A 151 -12.44 22.04 -34.44
C LYS A 151 -11.42 21.08 -35.06
N GLN A 152 -10.13 21.37 -34.93
CA GLN A 152 -9.05 20.49 -35.40
C GLN A 152 -8.70 19.38 -34.41
N ASN A 153 -9.24 19.43 -33.18
CA ASN A 153 -8.90 18.55 -32.06
C ASN A 153 -10.18 18.13 -31.32
N THR A 154 -11.13 17.51 -32.04
CA THR A 154 -12.47 17.20 -31.51
C THR A 154 -12.45 16.28 -30.28
N ASP A 155 -11.44 15.43 -30.20
CA ASP A 155 -11.32 14.40 -29.16
C ASP A 155 -10.52 14.89 -27.94
N SER A 156 -9.92 16.09 -28.03
CA SER A 156 -9.13 16.71 -26.97
C SER A 156 -10.03 17.43 -25.98
N LEU A 157 -9.79 17.27 -24.68
CA LEU A 157 -10.35 18.17 -23.68
C LEU A 157 -9.57 19.49 -23.68
N LEU A 158 -10.29 20.59 -23.56
CA LEU A 158 -9.74 21.95 -23.51
C LEU A 158 -10.17 22.64 -22.21
N MET A 159 -9.18 23.09 -21.45
CA MET A 159 -9.35 23.96 -20.30
C MET A 159 -8.79 25.34 -20.62
N ILE A 160 -9.42 26.39 -20.12
CA ILE A 160 -8.90 27.75 -20.23
C ILE A 160 -8.83 28.43 -18.87
N ASN A 161 -7.86 29.31 -18.66
CA ASN A 161 -7.82 30.18 -17.47
C ASN A 161 -8.56 31.49 -17.77
N ARG A 162 -9.64 31.76 -17.03
CA ARG A 162 -10.48 32.96 -17.17
C ARG A 162 -11.03 33.15 -18.60
N GLY A 163 -10.83 34.33 -19.20
CA GLY A 163 -11.40 34.72 -20.50
C GLY A 163 -12.90 35.00 -20.45
N PHE A 164 -13.38 35.63 -19.37
CA PHE A 164 -14.81 35.86 -19.11
C PHE A 164 -15.50 36.71 -20.19
N GLU A 165 -14.74 37.55 -20.89
CA GLU A 165 -15.22 38.45 -21.94
C GLU A 165 -15.70 37.69 -23.19
N ILE A 166 -15.15 36.49 -23.44
CA ILE A 166 -15.42 35.70 -24.66
C ILE A 166 -16.12 34.38 -24.37
N ILE A 167 -16.39 34.07 -23.10
CA ILE A 167 -16.76 32.71 -22.69
C ILE A 167 -18.08 32.22 -23.26
N ASN A 168 -19.08 33.11 -23.39
CA ASN A 168 -20.41 32.76 -23.89
C ASN A 168 -20.35 32.21 -25.33
N ASP A 169 -19.38 32.67 -26.12
CA ASP A 169 -19.16 32.20 -27.50
C ASP A 169 -18.36 30.88 -27.57
N LEU A 170 -17.71 30.48 -26.47
CA LEU A 170 -16.88 29.27 -26.39
C LEU A 170 -17.66 28.04 -25.90
N LYS A 171 -18.97 28.17 -25.71
CA LYS A 171 -19.84 27.06 -25.31
C LYS A 171 -19.78 25.92 -26.33
N GLY A 172 -19.50 24.72 -25.84
CA GLY A 172 -19.29 23.51 -26.66
C GLY A 172 -17.89 23.40 -27.27
N TYR A 173 -17.03 24.41 -27.11
CA TYR A 173 -15.63 24.36 -27.54
C TYR A 173 -14.65 24.19 -26.36
N VAL A 174 -15.04 24.62 -25.17
CA VAL A 174 -14.24 24.54 -23.93
C VAL A 174 -14.95 23.61 -22.93
N ASP A 175 -14.17 22.74 -22.31
CA ASP A 175 -14.66 21.71 -21.37
C ASP A 175 -14.56 22.17 -19.91
N TYR A 176 -13.51 22.95 -19.57
CA TYR A 176 -13.24 23.44 -18.22
C TYR A 176 -12.77 24.90 -18.24
N ILE A 177 -13.12 25.64 -17.18
CA ILE A 177 -12.66 27.02 -16.97
C ILE A 177 -11.99 27.08 -15.59
N ALA A 178 -10.73 27.49 -15.56
CA ALA A 178 -9.99 27.76 -14.34
C ALA A 178 -10.10 29.24 -13.95
N ALA A 179 -9.99 29.53 -12.65
CA ALA A 179 -9.88 30.88 -12.13
C ALA A 179 -8.98 30.93 -10.89
N GLU A 180 -8.18 31.99 -10.81
CA GLU A 180 -7.22 32.24 -9.73
C GLU A 180 -7.40 33.68 -9.22
N SER A 181 -7.63 33.97 -7.95
CA SER A 181 -7.99 33.08 -6.84
C SER A 181 -9.30 33.56 -6.21
N LEU A 182 -10.06 32.69 -5.55
CA LEU A 182 -11.36 33.00 -4.99
C LEU A 182 -11.29 33.48 -3.53
N TYR A 183 -10.57 32.78 -2.65
CA TYR A 183 -10.50 33.13 -1.23
C TYR A 183 -9.10 33.46 -0.74
N LYS A 184 -8.09 32.80 -1.30
CA LYS A 184 -6.69 32.85 -0.88
C LYS A 184 -5.79 32.99 -2.09
N THR A 185 -4.99 34.04 -2.09
CA THR A 185 -4.12 34.40 -3.22
C THR A 185 -2.68 34.61 -2.76
N PHE A 186 -1.78 34.76 -3.71
CA PHE A 186 -0.40 35.15 -3.49
C PHE A 186 -0.12 36.50 -4.13
N ASP A 187 0.27 37.48 -3.33
CA ASP A 187 0.61 38.81 -3.81
C ASP A 187 2.06 38.80 -4.32
N ILE A 188 2.24 38.85 -5.65
CA ILE A 188 3.55 38.74 -6.31
C ILE A 188 4.51 39.87 -5.87
N LYS A 189 3.99 41.07 -5.59
CA LYS A 189 4.80 42.24 -5.24
C LYS A 189 5.36 42.13 -3.84
N THR A 190 4.55 41.66 -2.91
CA THR A 190 4.94 41.50 -1.49
C THR A 190 5.49 40.11 -1.17
N LYS A 191 5.27 39.14 -2.07
CA LYS A 191 5.61 37.71 -1.93
C LYS A 191 4.94 37.06 -0.72
N GLU A 192 3.70 37.45 -0.44
CA GLU A 192 2.94 36.99 0.72
C GLU A 192 1.63 36.32 0.30
N TYR A 193 1.25 35.28 1.04
CA TYR A 193 -0.07 34.66 0.94
C TYR A 193 -1.10 35.51 1.70
N ARG A 194 -2.21 35.85 1.04
CA ARG A 194 -3.21 36.79 1.58
C ARG A 194 -4.63 36.31 1.34
N LYS A 195 -5.55 36.76 2.20
CA LYS A 195 -7.00 36.60 1.97
C LYS A 195 -7.41 37.54 0.84
N MET A 196 -8.24 37.06 -0.09
CA MET A 196 -8.91 37.89 -1.08
C MET A 196 -9.79 38.95 -0.40
N LYS A 197 -9.90 40.14 -1.02
CA LYS A 197 -10.87 41.15 -0.55
C LYS A 197 -12.28 40.61 -0.75
N GLU A 198 -13.20 41.03 0.12
CA GLU A 198 -14.58 40.52 0.08
C GLU A 198 -15.31 40.93 -1.20
N GLU A 199 -15.08 42.16 -1.67
CA GLU A 199 -15.62 42.67 -2.95
C GLU A 199 -15.13 41.84 -4.14
N ASP A 200 -13.82 41.56 -4.22
CA ASP A 200 -13.23 40.76 -5.31
C ASP A 200 -13.72 39.30 -5.25
N THR A 201 -13.88 38.75 -4.04
CA THR A 201 -14.43 37.40 -3.83
C THR A 201 -15.87 37.32 -4.34
N LEU A 202 -16.71 38.30 -3.99
CA LEU A 202 -18.11 38.35 -4.41
C LEU A 202 -18.21 38.50 -5.93
N TRP A 203 -17.47 39.45 -6.51
CA TRP A 203 -17.46 39.68 -7.96
C TRP A 203 -17.05 38.42 -8.72
N LEU A 204 -15.94 37.78 -8.32
CA LEU A 204 -15.47 36.57 -9.00
C LEU A 204 -16.46 35.42 -8.80
N LYS A 205 -16.98 35.23 -7.60
CA LYS A 205 -17.97 34.18 -7.33
C LYS A 205 -19.21 34.35 -8.21
N ASP A 206 -19.76 35.55 -8.32
CA ASP A 206 -20.94 35.82 -9.15
C ASP A 206 -20.68 35.51 -10.63
N LYS A 207 -19.49 35.87 -11.13
CA LYS A 207 -19.06 35.52 -12.49
C LYS A 207 -18.90 34.02 -12.70
N LEU A 208 -18.29 33.32 -11.75
CA LEU A 208 -18.13 31.86 -11.83
C LEU A 208 -19.46 31.13 -11.70
N ASP A 209 -20.42 31.66 -10.93
CA ASP A 209 -21.77 31.12 -10.84
C ASP A 209 -22.55 31.30 -12.16
N GLU A 210 -22.43 32.46 -12.81
CA GLU A 210 -22.98 32.70 -14.16
C GLU A 210 -22.47 31.65 -15.15
N ILE A 211 -21.14 31.48 -15.22
CA ILE A 211 -20.46 30.51 -16.09
C ILE A 211 -20.88 29.07 -15.78
N LYS A 212 -20.92 28.68 -14.51
CA LYS A 212 -21.38 27.35 -14.07
C LYS A 212 -22.82 27.11 -14.49
N ASN A 213 -23.71 28.10 -14.35
CA ASN A 213 -25.11 28.00 -14.74
C ASN A 213 -25.29 27.85 -16.27
N GLU A 214 -24.34 28.32 -17.06
CA GLU A 214 -24.32 28.07 -18.52
C GLU A 214 -23.90 26.64 -18.89
N GLY A 215 -23.44 25.84 -17.93
CA GLY A 215 -23.10 24.42 -18.08
C GLY A 215 -21.60 24.13 -18.13
N PHE A 216 -20.74 25.12 -17.90
CA PHE A 216 -19.30 24.90 -17.82
C PHE A 216 -18.87 24.30 -16.49
N LYS A 217 -17.79 23.51 -16.51
CA LYS A 217 -17.12 23.02 -15.30
C LYS A 217 -16.08 24.03 -14.85
N VAL A 218 -16.23 24.56 -13.65
CA VAL A 218 -15.36 25.60 -13.11
C VAL A 218 -14.38 25.01 -12.10
N VAL A 219 -13.09 25.32 -12.30
CA VAL A 219 -11.96 24.97 -11.43
C VAL A 219 -11.46 26.23 -10.75
N VAL A 220 -11.22 26.17 -9.45
CA VAL A 220 -10.69 27.31 -8.69
C VAL A 220 -9.36 26.92 -8.07
N ILE A 221 -8.34 27.74 -8.35
CA ILE A 221 -6.98 27.57 -7.85
C ILE A 221 -6.69 28.66 -6.82
N ASP A 222 -6.50 28.22 -5.58
CA ASP A 222 -6.19 29.10 -4.46
C ASP A 222 -4.80 28.75 -3.89
N TYR A 223 -4.14 29.76 -3.35
CA TYR A 223 -2.74 29.66 -2.93
C TYR A 223 -2.62 29.73 -1.41
N ILE A 224 -2.12 28.64 -0.81
CA ILE A 224 -1.85 28.53 0.63
C ILE A 224 -0.53 27.75 0.81
N PRO A 225 0.36 28.14 1.74
CA PRO A 225 1.51 27.31 2.10
C PRO A 225 1.04 25.93 2.57
N LEU A 226 1.50 24.86 1.93
CA LEU A 226 1.08 23.48 2.27
C LEU A 226 1.55 23.00 3.66
N SER A 227 2.33 23.82 4.38
CA SER A 227 2.55 23.63 5.82
C SER A 227 1.28 23.86 6.66
N ASN A 228 0.28 24.59 6.13
CA ASN A 228 -1.02 24.80 6.75
C ASN A 228 -2.10 23.90 6.12
N LYS A 229 -1.98 22.59 6.32
CA LYS A 229 -2.87 21.58 5.71
C LYS A 229 -4.35 21.80 6.05
N ASP A 230 -4.66 22.18 7.30
CA ASP A 230 -6.05 22.39 7.74
C ASP A 230 -6.71 23.58 7.03
N GLU A 231 -6.00 24.70 6.88
CA GLU A 231 -6.50 25.86 6.14
C GLU A 231 -6.69 25.53 4.66
N ALA A 232 -5.77 24.79 4.06
CA ALA A 232 -5.89 24.35 2.67
C ALA A 232 -7.12 23.45 2.47
N LEU A 233 -7.31 22.42 3.31
CA LEU A 233 -8.47 21.54 3.24
C LEU A 233 -9.79 22.28 3.49
N SER A 234 -9.84 23.19 4.47
CA SER A 234 -11.05 23.98 4.73
C SER A 234 -11.40 24.92 3.57
N THR A 235 -10.40 25.52 2.92
CA THR A 235 -10.59 26.38 1.75
C THR A 235 -11.06 25.56 0.54
N ALA A 236 -10.46 24.40 0.30
CA ALA A 236 -10.89 23.48 -0.76
C ALA A 236 -12.35 23.04 -0.58
N ARG A 237 -12.74 22.68 0.64
CA ARG A 237 -14.13 22.30 0.96
C ARG A 237 -15.09 23.47 0.75
N LYS A 238 -14.72 24.68 1.17
CA LYS A 238 -15.51 25.89 0.92
C LYS A 238 -15.72 26.15 -0.57
N ILE A 239 -14.70 25.99 -1.40
CA ILE A 239 -14.81 26.10 -2.85
C ILE A 239 -15.75 25.03 -3.42
N LYS A 240 -15.61 23.77 -2.97
CA LYS A 240 -16.51 22.67 -3.35
C LYS A 240 -17.96 22.93 -2.97
N ASP A 241 -18.21 23.49 -1.79
CA ASP A 241 -19.55 23.82 -1.30
C ASP A 241 -20.24 24.90 -2.16
N ASN A 242 -19.46 25.73 -2.88
CA ASN A 242 -19.98 26.66 -3.89
C ASN A 242 -20.24 25.99 -5.25
N GLY A 243 -20.00 24.68 -5.38
CA GLY A 243 -20.19 23.92 -6.62
C GLY A 243 -19.05 24.07 -7.64
N PHE A 244 -17.85 24.44 -7.18
CA PHE A 244 -16.64 24.52 -8.02
C PHE A 244 -15.68 23.36 -7.71
N ILE A 245 -14.75 23.06 -8.63
CA ILE A 245 -13.70 22.05 -8.44
C ILE A 245 -12.51 22.72 -7.73
N PRO A 246 -12.16 22.34 -6.49
CA PRO A 246 -11.07 22.99 -5.76
C PRO A 246 -9.69 22.39 -6.08
N TYR A 247 -8.69 23.26 -6.16
CA TYR A 247 -7.28 22.87 -6.03
C TYR A 247 -6.51 23.93 -5.26
N ILE A 248 -5.85 23.52 -4.17
CA ILE A 248 -5.07 24.42 -3.30
C ILE A 248 -3.62 24.00 -3.31
N SER A 249 -2.70 24.89 -3.68
CA SER A 249 -1.27 24.57 -3.69
C SER A 249 -0.39 25.78 -3.34
N ASP A 250 0.92 25.59 -3.42
CA ASP A 250 1.88 26.69 -3.41
C ASP A 250 1.79 27.51 -4.70
N PHE A 251 2.17 28.79 -4.63
CA PHE A 251 2.07 29.72 -5.77
C PHE A 251 2.76 29.22 -7.05
N ASN A 252 3.88 28.52 -6.93
CA ASN A 252 4.64 28.06 -8.11
C ASN A 252 4.11 26.73 -8.66
N LEU A 253 3.14 26.10 -8.00
CA LEU A 253 2.60 24.79 -8.36
C LEU A 253 3.69 23.69 -8.43
N LEU A 254 4.76 23.85 -7.64
CA LEU A 254 5.87 22.89 -7.60
C LEU A 254 5.67 21.80 -6.54
N LYS A 255 4.61 21.93 -5.73
CA LYS A 255 4.18 20.92 -4.78
C LYS A 255 2.80 20.39 -5.16
N TRP A 256 2.57 19.12 -4.84
CA TRP A 256 1.25 18.51 -4.96
C TRP A 256 0.30 19.16 -3.96
N GLY A 257 -0.72 19.84 -4.49
CA GLY A 257 -1.75 20.49 -3.72
C GLY A 257 -2.80 19.52 -3.16
N VAL A 258 -3.82 20.09 -2.55
CA VAL A 258 -4.97 19.35 -1.99
C VAL A 258 -6.26 19.77 -2.69
N ASN A 259 -7.21 18.84 -2.74
CA ASN A 259 -8.62 19.12 -3.02
C ASN A 259 -9.42 18.99 -1.72
N GLU A 260 -10.71 18.65 -1.79
CA GLU A 260 -11.56 18.48 -0.62
C GLU A 260 -11.21 17.28 0.27
N TYR A 261 -10.43 16.33 -0.26
CA TYR A 261 -10.08 15.10 0.43
C TYR A 261 -8.79 15.26 1.22
N GLU A 262 -8.85 14.79 2.47
CA GLU A 262 -7.69 14.66 3.33
C GLU A 262 -6.95 13.35 2.99
N HIS A 263 -5.64 13.43 2.74
CA HIS A 263 -4.79 12.23 2.64
C HIS A 263 -4.50 11.70 4.04
N LEU A 264 -4.89 10.46 4.34
CA LEU A 264 -4.60 9.87 5.64
C LEU A 264 -3.21 9.21 5.59
N ASN A 265 -2.29 9.76 6.37
CA ASN A 265 -0.94 9.23 6.49
C ASN A 265 -0.97 7.86 7.17
N ARG A 266 -0.28 6.89 6.57
CA ARG A 266 -0.18 5.51 7.07
C ARG A 266 1.21 5.16 7.60
N LYS A 267 2.22 5.97 7.34
CA LYS A 267 3.59 5.69 7.76
C LYS A 267 3.77 5.98 9.24
N VAL A 268 4.41 5.07 9.95
CA VAL A 268 4.87 5.25 11.33
C VAL A 268 6.38 5.00 11.34
N LEU A 269 7.14 6.00 11.75
CA LEU A 269 8.60 5.83 11.89
C LEU A 269 8.86 4.96 13.11
N VAL A 270 9.70 3.93 12.97
CA VAL A 270 10.05 3.03 14.06
C VAL A 270 11.57 2.96 14.19
N PHE A 271 12.10 3.54 15.26
CA PHE A 271 13.55 3.55 15.49
C PHE A 271 14.01 2.27 16.17
N TYR A 272 15.16 1.76 15.71
CA TYR A 272 15.95 0.72 16.37
C TYR A 272 17.42 1.17 16.46
N ASP A 273 18.24 0.46 17.24
CA ASP A 273 19.66 0.77 17.43
C ASP A 273 20.55 -0.30 16.79
N SER A 274 21.22 0.04 15.68
CA SER A 274 22.15 -0.87 15.00
C SER A 274 23.45 -1.16 15.76
N SER A 275 23.79 -0.34 16.77
CA SER A 275 24.95 -0.58 17.62
C SER A 275 24.72 -1.75 18.58
N PHE A 276 23.45 -2.06 18.86
CA PHE A 276 23.02 -3.17 19.71
C PHE A 276 22.53 -4.37 18.88
N ILE A 277 21.79 -4.12 17.79
CA ILE A 277 21.22 -5.17 16.93
C ILE A 277 21.82 -5.08 15.51
N SER A 278 22.42 -6.17 15.03
CA SER A 278 23.17 -6.19 13.77
C SER A 278 22.36 -5.87 12.50
N ASP A 279 21.07 -6.20 12.46
CA ASP A 279 20.16 -5.90 11.36
C ASP A 279 18.73 -5.70 11.87
N LYS A 280 18.00 -4.77 11.24
CA LYS A 280 16.62 -4.47 11.61
C LYS A 280 15.70 -5.69 11.66
N VAL A 281 15.95 -6.75 10.89
CA VAL A 281 15.14 -7.98 10.92
C VAL A 281 15.10 -8.66 12.30
N PHE A 282 16.16 -8.52 13.10
CA PHE A 282 16.25 -9.10 14.44
C PHE A 282 15.71 -8.18 15.54
N SER A 283 15.59 -6.89 15.25
CA SER A 283 15.14 -5.90 16.23
C SER A 283 13.70 -6.14 16.67
N GLN A 284 13.38 -5.81 17.91
CA GLN A 284 12.00 -5.76 18.38
C GLN A 284 11.16 -4.73 17.59
N ALA A 285 11.79 -3.69 17.04
CA ALA A 285 11.13 -2.73 16.14
C ALA A 285 10.51 -3.44 14.92
N HIS A 286 11.18 -4.46 14.38
CA HIS A 286 10.59 -5.27 13.32
C HIS A 286 9.72 -6.40 13.84
N ARG A 287 10.24 -7.18 14.80
CA ARG A 287 9.59 -8.43 15.23
C ARG A 287 8.30 -8.20 16.01
N LEU A 288 8.23 -7.15 16.82
CA LEU A 288 7.16 -6.92 17.80
C LEU A 288 6.27 -5.71 17.49
N VAL A 289 6.80 -4.69 16.80
CA VAL A 289 6.06 -3.44 16.51
C VAL A 289 5.36 -3.47 15.14
N SER A 290 5.99 -4.08 14.12
CA SER A 290 5.46 -4.05 12.75
C SER A 290 4.08 -4.70 12.61
N MET A 291 3.89 -5.92 13.12
CA MET A 291 2.65 -6.67 12.93
C MET A 291 1.41 -5.96 13.54
N PRO A 292 1.45 -5.43 14.78
CA PRO A 292 0.32 -4.67 15.31
C PRO A 292 -0.01 -3.41 14.50
N LEU A 293 1.00 -2.69 13.99
CA LEU A 293 0.79 -1.53 13.12
C LEU A 293 0.13 -1.94 11.80
N GLU A 294 0.64 -3.00 11.17
CA GLU A 294 0.11 -3.51 9.90
C GLU A 294 -1.36 -3.95 10.03
N TYR A 295 -1.70 -4.59 11.14
CA TYR A 295 -3.08 -4.94 11.44
C TYR A 295 -3.99 -3.71 11.57
N MET A 296 -3.50 -2.59 12.08
CA MET A 296 -4.27 -1.35 12.17
C MET A 296 -4.25 -0.54 10.86
N GLY A 297 -3.60 -1.05 9.81
CA GLY A 297 -3.51 -0.38 8.52
C GLY A 297 -2.30 0.51 8.34
N TYR A 298 -1.39 0.59 9.32
CA TYR A 298 -0.22 1.45 9.28
C TYR A 298 1.03 0.70 8.79
N ILE A 299 1.97 1.43 8.22
CA ILE A 299 3.20 0.89 7.62
C ILE A 299 4.39 1.30 8.51
N PRO A 300 5.11 0.34 9.09
CA PRO A 300 6.33 0.62 9.84
C PRO A 300 7.46 0.99 8.88
N GLU A 301 8.03 2.18 9.05
CA GLU A 301 9.26 2.60 8.39
C GLU A 301 10.40 2.49 9.42
N ILE A 302 11.14 1.39 9.34
CA ILE A 302 12.15 1.05 10.35
C ILE A 302 13.46 1.75 10.03
N ILE A 303 13.90 2.60 10.96
CA ILE A 303 15.03 3.50 10.79
C ILE A 303 16.07 3.23 11.88
N ASP A 304 17.34 3.18 11.49
CA ASP A 304 18.44 3.14 12.44
C ASP A 304 18.62 4.51 13.10
N ILE A 305 18.55 4.54 14.42
CA ILE A 305 18.70 5.76 15.21
C ILE A 305 20.09 6.38 15.11
N ASN A 306 21.09 5.57 14.71
CA ASN A 306 22.46 6.03 14.50
C ASN A 306 22.67 6.74 13.15
N ASP A 307 21.67 6.76 12.27
CA ASP A 307 21.73 7.60 11.07
C ASP A 307 21.72 9.09 11.46
N THR A 308 22.63 9.85 10.87
CA THR A 308 22.80 11.29 11.15
C THR A 308 21.73 12.16 10.48
N LYS A 309 21.01 11.61 9.49
CA LYS A 309 19.96 12.32 8.75
C LYS A 309 18.58 11.83 9.16
N TYR A 310 18.00 12.46 10.17
CA TYR A 310 16.61 12.16 10.56
C TYR A 310 15.62 12.52 9.45
N PRO A 311 14.57 11.70 9.26
CA PRO A 311 13.61 11.85 8.16
C PRO A 311 12.68 13.06 8.35
N ASP A 312 12.10 13.53 7.24
CA ASP A 312 10.94 14.43 7.28
C ASP A 312 9.70 13.67 7.78
N THR A 313 8.93 14.29 8.66
CA THR A 313 7.75 13.69 9.30
C THR A 313 6.42 14.20 8.74
N ASN A 314 6.43 15.09 7.73
CA ASN A 314 5.23 15.71 7.16
C ASN A 314 4.12 14.71 6.78
N ASP A 315 4.50 13.53 6.28
CA ASP A 315 3.61 12.46 5.81
C ASP A 315 3.61 11.22 6.74
N VAL A 316 3.99 11.43 8.01
CA VAL A 316 4.04 10.41 9.06
C VAL A 316 2.86 10.59 10.04
N ALA A 317 2.22 9.48 10.41
CA ALA A 317 1.12 9.40 11.38
C ALA A 317 1.59 9.44 12.83
N GLY A 318 2.76 8.89 13.13
CA GLY A 318 3.36 8.88 14.46
C GLY A 318 4.79 8.34 14.46
N ILE A 319 5.46 8.43 15.60
CA ILE A 319 6.84 7.98 15.78
C ILE A 319 6.90 7.00 16.95
N ILE A 320 7.53 5.85 16.76
CA ILE A 320 7.87 4.88 17.81
C ILE A 320 9.38 4.83 17.93
N VAL A 321 9.87 4.96 19.17
CA VAL A 321 11.28 4.86 19.50
C VAL A 321 11.47 3.62 20.35
N ASN A 322 11.96 2.54 19.74
CA ASN A 322 12.08 1.24 20.41
C ASN A 322 13.55 0.84 20.57
N ILE A 323 14.12 1.11 21.74
CA ILE A 323 15.55 1.00 21.98
C ILE A 323 15.82 -0.05 23.04
N GLU A 324 16.31 -1.20 22.58
CA GLU A 324 16.63 -2.38 23.41
C GLU A 324 17.90 -2.16 24.26
N GLY A 325 18.78 -1.26 23.82
CA GLY A 325 19.96 -0.81 24.55
C GLY A 325 19.68 0.33 25.55
N ASN A 326 20.74 0.93 26.07
CA ASN A 326 20.69 2.09 26.96
C ASN A 326 20.75 3.41 26.14
N ASP A 327 21.48 4.42 26.65
CA ASP A 327 21.74 5.67 25.95
C ASP A 327 22.47 5.43 24.62
N ILE A 328 22.01 6.10 23.57
CA ILE A 328 22.63 6.05 22.24
C ILE A 328 23.76 7.06 22.11
N ASN A 329 24.67 6.83 21.16
CA ASN A 329 25.62 7.85 20.76
C ASN A 329 24.88 9.03 20.10
N GLY A 330 25.28 10.27 20.42
CA GLY A 330 24.64 11.46 19.82
C GLY A 330 23.21 11.74 20.31
N PHE A 331 22.82 11.21 21.48
CA PHE A 331 21.50 11.41 22.08
C PHE A 331 21.02 12.87 22.10
N ASP A 332 21.91 13.85 22.21
CA ASP A 332 21.55 15.28 22.22
C ASP A 332 20.97 15.76 20.89
N ASN A 333 21.50 15.26 19.76
CA ASN A 333 21.00 15.61 18.44
C ASN A 333 19.65 14.95 18.19
N PHE A 334 19.53 13.66 18.53
CA PHE A 334 18.26 12.94 18.48
C PHE A 334 17.20 13.61 19.36
N PHE A 335 17.55 13.95 20.59
CA PHE A 335 16.63 14.58 21.53
C PHE A 335 16.15 15.96 21.04
N LYS A 336 17.04 16.78 20.48
CA LYS A 336 16.65 18.06 19.86
C LYS A 336 15.65 17.85 18.73
N TRP A 337 15.89 16.86 17.87
CA TRP A 337 15.01 16.53 16.76
C TRP A 337 13.65 16.03 17.25
N ILE A 338 13.59 15.01 18.11
CA ILE A 338 12.33 14.41 18.55
C ILE A 338 11.46 15.39 19.37
N ILE A 339 12.07 16.28 20.16
CA ILE A 339 11.35 17.36 20.85
C ILE A 339 10.81 18.38 19.84
N GLY A 340 11.55 18.68 18.77
CA GLY A 340 11.06 19.49 17.64
C GLY A 340 9.80 18.89 17.03
N GLU A 341 9.80 17.58 16.77
CA GLU A 341 8.64 16.86 16.22
C GLU A 341 7.44 16.87 17.18
N ILE A 342 7.67 16.66 18.48
CA ILE A 342 6.63 16.78 19.52
C ILE A 342 6.02 18.19 19.52
N ASN A 343 6.85 19.23 19.44
CA ASN A 343 6.39 20.63 19.40
C ASN A 343 5.62 20.95 18.11
N ASN A 344 5.94 20.26 17.01
CA ASN A 344 5.21 20.31 15.74
C ASN A 344 3.94 19.42 15.76
N GLY A 345 3.56 18.87 16.92
CA GLY A 345 2.32 18.14 17.12
C GLY A 345 2.39 16.63 16.85
N LYS A 346 3.55 16.10 16.44
CA LYS A 346 3.72 14.66 16.19
C LYS A 346 3.62 13.88 17.50
N LYS A 347 2.96 12.73 17.43
CA LYS A 347 2.81 11.83 18.58
C LYS A 347 3.95 10.83 18.62
N VAL A 348 4.57 10.69 19.79
CA VAL A 348 5.77 9.86 19.99
C VAL A 348 5.55 8.82 21.08
N LEU A 349 5.89 7.56 20.81
CA LEU A 349 5.85 6.46 21.77
C LEU A 349 7.27 5.95 22.04
N PHE A 350 7.72 6.02 23.29
CA PHE A 350 8.98 5.39 23.71
C PHE A 350 8.72 3.98 24.25
N LEU A 351 9.45 3.00 23.74
CA LEU A 351 9.36 1.58 24.12
C LEU A 351 10.73 1.09 24.62
N ASN A 352 10.71 0.16 25.58
CA ASN A 352 11.87 -0.31 26.33
C ASN A 352 12.53 0.77 27.16
N ASN A 353 13.20 1.73 26.53
CA ASN A 353 13.99 2.77 27.18
C ASN A 353 13.80 4.15 26.52
N PHE A 354 14.12 5.20 27.26
CA PHE A 354 14.39 6.52 26.68
C PHE A 354 15.85 6.55 26.19
N PRO A 355 16.13 6.94 24.93
CA PRO A 355 17.49 6.90 24.37
C PRO A 355 18.35 8.10 24.79
N PHE A 356 18.17 8.60 26.01
CA PHE A 356 18.91 9.75 26.53
C PHE A 356 19.00 9.68 28.05
N PRO A 357 20.01 10.35 28.65
CA PRO A 357 20.30 10.22 30.07
C PRO A 357 19.11 10.52 30.98
N ASN A 358 18.94 9.71 32.03
CA ASN A 358 17.90 9.84 33.05
C ASN A 358 18.17 11.00 34.02
N ASN A 359 18.00 12.24 33.55
CA ASN A 359 18.16 13.44 34.35
C ASN A 359 17.07 14.50 34.06
N SER A 360 16.97 15.49 34.95
CA SER A 360 15.90 16.48 34.91
C SER A 360 15.89 17.37 33.66
N TYR A 361 17.04 17.54 32.96
CA TYR A 361 17.10 18.38 31.76
C TYR A 361 16.26 17.79 30.61
N TYR A 362 16.33 16.47 30.39
CA TYR A 362 15.56 15.80 29.32
C TYR A 362 14.10 15.59 29.73
N PHE A 363 13.88 15.01 30.92
CA PHE A 363 12.56 14.56 31.34
C PHE A 363 11.59 15.71 31.63
N SER A 364 12.08 16.88 32.09
CA SER A 364 11.22 18.06 32.30
C SER A 364 10.60 18.58 31.01
N LYS A 365 11.29 18.47 29.86
CA LYS A 365 10.73 18.86 28.55
C LYS A 365 9.64 17.90 28.06
N LEU A 366 9.62 16.67 28.59
CA LEU A 366 8.54 15.69 28.38
C LEU A 366 7.46 15.79 29.47
N GLY A 367 7.56 16.75 30.39
CA GLY A 367 6.63 16.90 31.51
C GLY A 367 6.69 15.74 32.51
N ILE A 368 7.83 15.06 32.62
CA ILE A 368 8.06 13.96 33.57
C ILE A 368 8.97 14.44 34.68
N ASN A 369 8.50 14.35 35.92
CA ASN A 369 9.31 14.62 37.10
C ASN A 369 10.05 13.36 37.54
N LEU A 370 11.35 13.51 37.78
CA LEU A 370 12.21 12.46 38.30
C LEU A 370 12.30 12.58 39.82
N VAL A 371 12.05 11.48 40.53
CA VAL A 371 12.13 11.43 42.00
C VAL A 371 13.07 10.32 42.44
N ASN A 372 13.97 10.61 43.38
CA ASN A 372 14.86 9.59 43.94
C ASN A 372 14.06 8.47 44.62
N ASN A 373 14.37 7.23 44.25
CA ASN A 373 13.79 6.05 44.88
C ASN A 373 14.40 5.84 46.27
N GLN A 374 13.59 5.99 47.32
CA GLN A 374 13.99 5.82 48.71
C GLN A 374 13.90 4.34 49.18
N SER A 375 13.29 3.48 48.38
CA SER A 375 13.32 2.03 48.59
C SER A 375 14.72 1.49 48.27
N LYS A 376 15.06 0.30 48.78
CA LYS A 376 16.31 -0.41 48.44
C LYS A 376 16.04 -1.52 47.42
N PRO A 377 17.04 -1.97 46.64
CA PRO A 377 16.94 -3.17 45.81
C PRO A 377 16.43 -4.38 46.61
N GLY A 378 15.56 -5.20 46.01
CA GLY A 378 14.97 -6.39 46.63
C GLY A 378 13.81 -6.12 47.59
N GLN A 379 13.47 -4.86 47.88
CA GLN A 379 12.27 -4.53 48.65
C GLN A 379 11.01 -4.64 47.78
N LYS A 380 9.89 -5.04 48.41
CA LYS A 380 8.61 -5.27 47.73
C LYS A 380 8.14 -4.02 47.00
N THR A 381 7.71 -4.21 45.77
CA THR A 381 6.93 -3.28 44.96
C THR A 381 5.57 -3.90 44.64
N GLU A 382 4.55 -3.07 44.52
CA GLU A 382 3.17 -3.49 44.26
C GLU A 382 2.64 -2.76 43.03
N LEU A 383 2.11 -3.50 42.06
CA LEU A 383 1.32 -2.94 40.96
C LEU A 383 -0.03 -2.50 41.53
N ILE A 384 -0.21 -1.20 41.71
CA ILE A 384 -1.42 -0.63 42.31
C ILE A 384 -2.50 -0.31 41.28
N GLU A 385 -2.11 -0.14 40.01
CA GLU A 385 -3.04 0.05 38.91
C GLU A 385 -2.48 -0.55 37.62
N GLN A 386 -3.31 -1.36 36.96
CA GLN A 386 -3.20 -1.65 35.54
C GLN A 386 -4.57 -1.44 34.89
N LYS A 387 -4.64 -0.55 33.91
CA LYS A 387 -5.90 -0.28 33.19
C LYS A 387 -6.32 -1.48 32.35
N LYS A 388 -7.58 -1.89 32.46
CA LYS A 388 -8.10 -3.15 31.90
C LYS A 388 -7.96 -3.25 30.38
N GLU A 389 -8.20 -2.15 29.67
CA GLU A 389 -8.03 -2.08 28.22
C GLU A 389 -6.57 -2.26 27.78
N PHE A 390 -5.61 -2.14 28.70
CA PHE A 390 -4.18 -2.30 28.43
C PHE A 390 -3.59 -3.61 28.95
N TYR A 391 -4.41 -4.56 29.43
CA TYR A 391 -3.92 -5.88 29.85
C TYR A 391 -3.15 -6.58 28.72
N GLY A 392 -1.88 -6.88 28.99
CA GLY A 392 -1.00 -7.67 28.16
C GLY A 392 -1.21 -9.17 28.32
N GLU A 393 -0.24 -9.95 27.84
CA GLU A 393 -0.16 -11.41 27.95
C GLU A 393 0.34 -11.85 29.33
N VAL A 394 1.07 -10.97 30.01
CA VAL A 394 1.65 -11.18 31.33
C VAL A 394 1.49 -9.91 32.17
N ILE A 395 1.47 -10.07 33.50
CA ILE A 395 1.43 -8.94 34.44
C ILE A 395 2.84 -8.32 34.52
N PRO A 396 3.01 -7.01 34.28
CA PRO A 396 4.30 -6.35 34.39
C PRO A 396 4.93 -6.48 35.77
N SER A 397 6.25 -6.61 35.80
CA SER A 397 7.07 -6.48 37.01
C SER A 397 7.79 -5.12 37.06
N PHE A 398 8.20 -4.73 38.26
CA PHE A 398 9.04 -3.54 38.45
C PHE A 398 10.42 -3.97 38.94
N PHE A 399 11.44 -3.72 38.11
CA PHE A 399 12.84 -3.81 38.53
C PHE A 399 13.26 -2.54 39.26
N TYR A 400 14.13 -2.68 40.26
CA TYR A 400 14.61 -1.55 41.03
C TYR A 400 15.32 -0.53 40.12
N SER A 401 14.84 0.72 40.16
CA SER A 401 15.52 1.89 39.58
C SER A 401 15.83 2.91 40.66
N ASN A 402 16.95 3.62 40.55
CA ASN A 402 17.30 4.73 41.46
C ASN A 402 16.36 5.94 41.30
N THR A 403 15.62 6.01 40.20
CA THR A 403 14.76 7.14 39.84
C THR A 403 13.37 6.65 39.50
N LEU A 404 12.35 7.33 40.03
CA LEU A 404 10.94 7.07 39.75
C LEU A 404 10.38 8.15 38.83
N LEU A 405 9.51 7.74 37.89
CA LEU A 405 8.88 8.62 36.91
C LEU A 405 7.51 9.07 37.38
N LEU A 406 7.28 10.38 37.42
CA LEU A 406 6.01 11.03 37.74
C LEU A 406 5.60 11.97 36.58
N PRO A 407 4.93 11.45 35.54
CA PRO A 407 4.43 12.27 34.43
C PRO A 407 3.31 13.21 34.86
N THR A 408 3.31 14.44 34.32
CA THR A 408 2.24 15.43 34.50
C THR A 408 1.21 15.34 33.38
N ASN A 409 -0.07 15.65 33.66
CA ASN A 409 -1.17 15.62 32.69
C ASN A 409 -1.25 14.32 31.87
N SER A 410 -1.10 13.18 32.55
CA SER A 410 -1.01 11.87 31.90
C SER A 410 -2.09 10.92 32.38
N THR A 411 -2.31 9.88 31.60
CA THR A 411 -3.09 8.71 31.99
C THR A 411 -2.11 7.57 32.25
N GLY A 412 -1.91 7.20 33.52
CA GLY A 412 -1.08 6.06 33.88
C GLY A 412 -1.68 4.74 33.38
N ILE A 413 -0.82 3.85 32.89
CA ILE A 413 -1.22 2.51 32.43
C ILE A 413 -0.80 1.48 33.47
N ASN A 414 0.50 1.37 33.76
CA ASN A 414 1.06 0.50 34.80
C ASN A 414 1.69 1.38 35.89
N ILE A 415 1.09 1.37 37.09
CA ILE A 415 1.50 2.20 38.22
C ILE A 415 1.96 1.31 39.36
N PHE A 416 3.19 1.51 39.81
CA PHE A 416 3.78 0.79 40.94
C PHE A 416 3.92 1.67 42.16
N LYS A 417 3.77 1.06 43.33
CA LYS A 417 4.06 1.65 44.64
C LYS A 417 5.19 0.87 45.29
N ASN A 418 6.25 1.57 45.70
CA ASN A 418 7.37 0.94 46.41
C ASN A 418 7.08 0.79 47.91
N SER A 419 7.99 0.12 48.63
CA SER A 419 7.91 -0.10 50.08
C SER A 419 7.90 1.19 50.94
N LYS A 420 8.28 2.33 50.37
CA LYS A 420 8.24 3.67 51.01
C LYS A 420 6.98 4.46 50.65
N GLY A 421 6.07 3.86 49.88
CA GLY A 421 4.84 4.49 49.44
C GLY A 421 4.99 5.46 48.27
N GLN A 422 6.17 5.55 47.66
CA GLN A 422 6.41 6.36 46.47
C GLN A 422 5.82 5.67 45.23
N ILE A 423 5.32 6.49 44.31
CA ILE A 423 4.65 6.04 43.09
C ILE A 423 5.63 6.11 41.90
N HIS A 424 5.50 5.15 40.99
CA HIS A 424 6.23 5.09 39.73
C HIS A 424 5.27 4.72 38.60
N TYR A 425 5.25 5.54 37.55
CA TYR A 425 4.51 5.26 36.33
C TYR A 425 5.46 4.59 35.34
N GLN A 426 5.39 3.26 35.23
CA GLN A 426 6.24 2.50 34.31
C GLN A 426 5.77 2.65 32.86
N SER A 427 4.49 2.98 32.67
CA SER A 427 3.91 3.34 31.37
C SER A 427 2.77 4.33 31.55
N ALA A 428 2.63 5.24 30.58
CA ALA A 428 1.58 6.25 30.58
C ALA A 428 1.31 6.80 29.17
N ILE A 429 0.07 7.25 28.95
CA ILE A 429 -0.31 8.10 27.81
C ILE A 429 -0.17 9.57 28.23
N THR A 430 0.53 10.37 27.44
CA THR A 430 0.86 11.78 27.71
C THR A 430 0.34 12.67 26.57
N PRO A 431 0.23 14.00 26.70
CA PRO A 431 -0.26 14.85 25.61
C PRO A 431 0.57 14.76 24.33
N TRP A 432 1.87 14.51 24.44
CA TRP A 432 2.81 14.33 23.32
C TRP A 432 2.85 12.91 22.77
N GLY A 433 2.22 11.93 23.45
CA GLY A 433 2.32 10.54 23.01
C GLY A 433 2.14 9.55 24.15
N GLY A 434 3.20 8.83 24.46
CA GLY A 434 3.26 7.97 25.63
C GLY A 434 4.60 7.26 25.76
N TYR A 435 4.71 6.42 26.78
CA TYR A 435 5.85 5.53 26.95
C TYR A 435 5.42 4.23 27.63
N ALA A 436 6.13 3.15 27.33
CA ALA A 436 6.11 1.90 28.07
C ALA A 436 7.55 1.38 28.18
N ILE A 437 8.12 1.51 29.37
CA ILE A 437 9.52 1.15 29.63
C ILE A 437 9.64 -0.15 30.41
N ASP A 438 10.81 -0.78 30.32
CA ASP A 438 11.11 -2.06 30.98
C ASP A 438 10.01 -3.12 30.70
N ASP A 439 9.71 -3.95 31.70
CA ASP A 439 8.69 -5.00 31.70
C ASP A 439 7.25 -4.51 31.47
N SER A 440 6.98 -3.20 31.49
CA SER A 440 5.66 -2.71 31.08
C SER A 440 5.43 -2.85 29.59
N TRP A 441 6.49 -2.93 28.78
CA TRP A 441 6.41 -3.21 27.35
C TRP A 441 6.48 -4.72 27.08
N VAL A 442 7.65 -5.31 27.25
CA VAL A 442 7.93 -6.73 26.96
C VAL A 442 8.71 -7.33 28.10
N ILE A 443 8.33 -8.53 28.51
CA ILE A 443 9.02 -9.34 29.51
C ILE A 443 9.67 -10.52 28.80
N MET A 444 10.95 -10.78 29.09
CA MET A 444 11.66 -11.95 28.61
C MET A 444 11.72 -13.02 29.72
N PHE A 445 11.16 -14.20 29.46
CA PHE A 445 11.21 -15.34 30.38
C PHE A 445 11.48 -16.63 29.61
N ASP A 446 12.54 -17.36 29.97
CA ASP A 446 12.95 -18.60 29.28
C ASP A 446 13.09 -18.45 27.75
N ASN A 447 13.66 -17.33 27.31
CA ASN A 447 13.78 -16.89 25.90
C ASN A 447 12.44 -16.61 25.19
N GLU A 448 11.34 -16.54 25.93
CA GLU A 448 10.03 -16.15 25.44
C GLU A 448 9.79 -14.66 25.69
N GLU A 449 9.39 -13.92 24.66
CA GLU A 449 8.98 -12.52 24.79
C GLU A 449 7.46 -12.44 24.95
N MET A 450 6.99 -11.85 26.05
CA MET A 450 5.57 -11.68 26.36
C MET A 450 5.24 -10.22 26.58
N PHE A 451 4.12 -9.75 26.03
CA PHE A 451 3.74 -8.36 26.19
C PHE A 451 3.19 -8.06 27.59
N GLY A 452 3.78 -7.09 28.29
CA GLY A 452 3.26 -6.56 29.56
C GLY A 452 2.05 -5.63 29.38
N THR A 453 1.94 -5.02 28.20
CA THR A 453 0.85 -4.10 27.83
C THR A 453 0.26 -4.47 26.48
N ASN A 454 -1.07 -4.33 26.33
CA ASN A 454 -1.75 -4.55 25.06
C ASN A 454 -1.20 -3.63 23.95
N THR A 455 -0.50 -4.21 22.98
CA THR A 455 0.21 -3.47 21.92
C THR A 455 -0.72 -2.65 21.03
N PHE A 456 -1.83 -3.24 20.57
CA PHE A 456 -2.82 -2.56 19.72
C PHE A 456 -3.39 -1.31 20.41
N ASN A 457 -3.81 -1.44 21.66
CA ASN A 457 -4.40 -0.33 22.40
C ASN A 457 -3.35 0.71 22.81
N LEU A 458 -2.14 0.30 23.15
CA LEU A 458 -1.02 1.21 23.43
C LEU A 458 -0.69 2.07 22.21
N PHE A 459 -0.48 1.44 21.05
CA PHE A 459 -0.09 2.15 19.83
C PHE A 459 -1.19 3.11 19.37
N LYS A 460 -2.44 2.63 19.33
CA LYS A 460 -3.60 3.47 18.98
C LYS A 460 -3.75 4.66 19.92
N SER A 461 -3.65 4.44 21.23
CA SER A 461 -3.85 5.50 22.24
C SER A 461 -2.69 6.48 22.36
N ALA A 462 -1.44 6.01 22.22
CA ALA A 462 -0.25 6.87 22.30
C ALA A 462 -0.08 7.71 21.03
N LEU A 463 -0.23 7.10 19.86
CA LEU A 463 -0.01 7.78 18.58
C LEU A 463 -1.25 8.48 18.02
N ARG A 464 -2.44 8.21 18.60
CA ARG A 464 -3.75 8.76 18.18
C ARG A 464 -4.07 8.34 16.76
N LEU A 465 -3.89 7.04 16.53
CA LEU A 465 -4.15 6.44 15.23
C LEU A 465 -5.66 6.39 14.98
N ASP A 466 -6.05 6.83 13.78
CA ASP A 466 -7.42 6.78 13.29
C ASP A 466 -7.83 5.33 12.99
N ASP A 467 -9.11 5.03 13.16
CA ASP A 467 -9.70 3.85 12.54
C ASP A 467 -9.90 4.12 11.05
N ILE A 468 -9.10 3.47 10.21
CA ILE A 468 -9.13 3.61 8.76
C ILE A 468 -9.61 2.31 8.08
N PRO A 469 -10.23 2.39 6.89
CA PRO A 469 -10.40 1.23 6.02
C PRO A 469 -9.05 0.68 5.54
N ILE A 470 -8.91 -0.65 5.54
CA ILE A 470 -7.64 -1.35 5.28
C ILE A 470 -7.79 -2.29 4.09
N LEU A 471 -6.95 -2.17 3.05
CA LEU A 471 -6.87 -3.22 2.03
C LEU A 471 -6.26 -4.47 2.66
N ASP A 472 -7.09 -5.48 2.91
CA ASP A 472 -6.74 -6.62 3.75
C ASP A 472 -6.07 -7.74 2.94
N PRO A 473 -4.80 -8.09 3.20
CA PRO A 473 -4.11 -9.12 2.43
C PRO A 473 -4.46 -10.55 2.89
N THR A 474 -5.35 -10.71 3.87
CA THR A 474 -5.69 -12.02 4.48
C THR A 474 -7.02 -12.58 4.03
N THR A 475 -7.84 -11.76 3.36
CA THR A 475 -9.24 -12.05 3.04
C THR A 475 -9.55 -11.68 1.60
N GLU A 476 -10.32 -12.53 0.93
CA GLU A 476 -10.84 -12.29 -0.42
C GLU A 476 -12.34 -12.61 -0.40
N ASN A 477 -13.16 -11.63 -0.77
CA ASN A 477 -14.63 -11.69 -0.75
C ASN A 477 -15.21 -12.31 0.52
N GLY A 478 -14.72 -11.87 1.69
CA GLY A 478 -15.17 -12.33 3.00
C GLY A 478 -14.58 -13.66 3.49
N ASN A 479 -13.96 -14.45 2.62
CA ASN A 479 -13.34 -15.72 2.97
C ASN A 479 -11.83 -15.57 3.22
N ARG A 480 -11.29 -16.34 4.15
CA ARG A 480 -9.85 -16.31 4.45
C ARG A 480 -9.06 -16.88 3.27
N ILE A 481 -8.01 -16.19 2.86
CA ILE A 481 -7.14 -16.64 1.77
C ILE A 481 -6.41 -17.92 2.21
N LEU A 482 -6.37 -18.91 1.33
CA LEU A 482 -5.54 -20.10 1.42
C LEU A 482 -4.47 -20.05 0.33
N ILE A 483 -3.22 -20.06 0.74
CA ILE A 483 -2.05 -20.23 -0.12
C ILE A 483 -1.28 -21.48 0.27
N VAL A 484 -0.61 -22.07 -0.72
CA VAL A 484 0.20 -23.26 -0.54
C VAL A 484 1.50 -23.09 -1.31
N HIS A 485 2.64 -23.34 -0.66
CA HIS A 485 3.90 -23.40 -1.38
C HIS A 485 4.85 -24.46 -0.84
N VAL A 486 5.67 -24.99 -1.75
CA VAL A 486 6.59 -26.10 -1.53
C VAL A 486 8.00 -25.65 -1.88
N ASP A 487 8.87 -25.58 -0.88
CA ASP A 487 10.29 -25.31 -1.08
C ASP A 487 11.01 -26.53 -1.68
N GLY A 488 12.07 -26.26 -2.43
CA GLY A 488 12.80 -27.24 -3.21
C GLY A 488 13.54 -28.31 -2.39
N ASP A 489 13.74 -28.09 -1.09
CA ASP A 489 14.56 -28.95 -0.24
C ASP A 489 14.06 -30.39 -0.20
N GLY A 490 15.01 -31.31 -0.32
CA GLY A 490 14.73 -32.74 -0.22
C GLY A 490 14.02 -33.32 -1.45
N PHE A 491 14.06 -32.63 -2.61
CA PHE A 491 13.46 -33.10 -3.86
C PHE A 491 13.90 -34.53 -4.23
N ALA A 492 15.17 -34.85 -4.01
CA ALA A 492 15.80 -36.15 -4.24
C ALA A 492 15.80 -37.07 -3.01
N SER A 493 15.12 -36.71 -1.91
CA SER A 493 15.00 -37.58 -0.72
C SER A 493 14.32 -38.91 -1.08
N ARG A 494 14.73 -40.00 -0.43
CA ARG A 494 14.13 -41.33 -0.64
C ARG A 494 12.95 -41.56 0.30
N TYR A 495 11.93 -42.24 -0.20
CA TYR A 495 10.80 -42.66 0.62
C TYR A 495 11.19 -43.84 1.52
N GLU A 496 10.90 -43.76 2.81
CA GLU A 496 11.44 -44.71 3.80
C GLU A 496 10.97 -46.16 3.61
N ASN A 497 9.75 -46.38 3.09
CA ASN A 497 9.24 -47.73 2.85
C ASN A 497 9.68 -48.31 1.49
N ASN A 498 10.21 -47.47 0.58
CA ASN A 498 10.76 -47.93 -0.70
C ASN A 498 11.77 -46.91 -1.23
N THR A 499 13.05 -47.22 -1.02
CA THR A 499 14.16 -46.32 -1.38
C THR A 499 14.35 -46.12 -2.88
N ASN A 500 13.66 -46.89 -3.73
CA ASN A 500 13.66 -46.67 -5.19
C ASN A 500 12.75 -45.52 -5.62
N ILE A 501 11.89 -45.03 -4.72
CA ILE A 501 10.93 -43.95 -4.98
C ILE A 501 11.42 -42.66 -4.30
N TYR A 502 11.38 -41.55 -5.02
CA TYR A 502 11.68 -40.23 -4.49
C TYR A 502 10.48 -39.65 -3.74
N ALA A 503 10.75 -38.85 -2.72
CA ALA A 503 9.73 -38.10 -1.98
C ALA A 503 8.93 -37.19 -2.91
N SER A 504 9.56 -36.61 -3.95
CA SER A 504 8.91 -35.82 -4.99
C SER A 504 7.87 -36.61 -5.81
N GLU A 505 8.09 -37.89 -6.08
CA GLU A 505 7.10 -38.75 -6.74
C GLU A 505 5.90 -39.04 -5.83
N ILE A 506 6.17 -39.34 -4.56
CA ILE A 506 5.12 -39.54 -3.55
C ILE A 506 4.29 -38.26 -3.39
N LEU A 507 4.94 -37.10 -3.29
CA LEU A 507 4.29 -35.81 -3.12
C LEU A 507 3.44 -35.43 -4.32
N LYS A 508 3.96 -35.63 -5.54
CA LYS A 508 3.19 -35.47 -6.78
C LYS A 508 1.91 -36.32 -6.75
N LYS A 509 2.02 -37.59 -6.38
CA LYS A 509 0.92 -38.56 -6.39
C LYS A 509 -0.10 -38.32 -5.27
N GLU A 510 0.39 -38.14 -4.05
CA GLU A 510 -0.42 -38.16 -2.83
C GLU A 510 -0.91 -36.78 -2.40
N ILE A 511 -0.26 -35.70 -2.87
CA ILE A 511 -0.63 -34.32 -2.53
C ILE A 511 -1.06 -33.55 -3.78
N LEU A 512 -0.14 -33.26 -4.71
CA LEU A 512 -0.40 -32.33 -5.83
C LEU A 512 -1.53 -32.82 -6.76
N THR A 513 -1.63 -34.13 -6.97
CA THR A 513 -2.69 -34.74 -7.79
C THR A 513 -4.04 -34.82 -7.06
N LYS A 514 -4.02 -34.97 -5.73
CA LYS A 514 -5.24 -35.17 -4.92
C LYS A 514 -5.89 -33.84 -4.53
N TYR A 515 -5.10 -32.87 -4.10
CA TYR A 515 -5.57 -31.55 -3.69
C TYR A 515 -5.51 -30.58 -4.87
N LYS A 516 -6.61 -30.49 -5.63
CA LYS A 516 -6.74 -29.65 -6.84
C LYS A 516 -7.00 -28.18 -6.52
N ILE A 517 -6.14 -27.59 -5.69
CA ILE A 517 -6.08 -26.15 -5.42
C ILE A 517 -4.78 -25.58 -6.00
N PRO A 518 -4.65 -24.25 -6.17
CA PRO A 518 -3.39 -23.63 -6.58
C PRO A 518 -2.30 -23.91 -5.56
N GLN A 519 -1.13 -24.33 -6.04
CA GLN A 519 0.05 -24.59 -5.22
C GLN A 519 1.27 -24.07 -5.97
N ALA A 520 2.16 -23.38 -5.28
CA ALA A 520 3.42 -22.95 -5.87
C ALA A 520 4.54 -23.92 -5.47
N VAL A 521 5.31 -24.42 -6.43
CA VAL A 521 6.34 -25.43 -6.19
C VAL A 521 7.65 -24.91 -6.74
N SER A 522 8.72 -25.02 -5.96
CA SER A 522 10.07 -24.66 -6.40
C SER A 522 11.00 -25.87 -6.38
N VAL A 523 12.18 -25.72 -6.97
CA VAL A 523 13.28 -26.72 -6.89
C VAL A 523 14.60 -26.00 -6.73
N ILE A 524 15.54 -26.68 -6.08
CA ILE A 524 16.95 -26.31 -6.07
C ILE A 524 17.56 -26.96 -7.31
N ARG A 525 18.09 -26.15 -8.24
CA ARG A 525 18.63 -26.71 -9.49
C ARG A 525 19.84 -27.61 -9.23
N GLY A 526 20.67 -27.26 -8.26
CA GLY A 526 21.82 -28.05 -7.80
C GLY A 526 21.44 -29.46 -7.36
N ASP A 527 20.30 -29.66 -6.71
CA ASP A 527 19.83 -31.01 -6.31
C ASP A 527 19.48 -31.92 -7.49
N ILE A 528 19.18 -31.33 -8.65
CA ILE A 528 18.77 -32.05 -9.86
C ILE A 528 19.93 -32.23 -10.83
N GLU A 529 20.83 -31.24 -10.92
CA GLU A 529 21.95 -31.21 -11.87
C GLU A 529 23.33 -31.41 -11.21
N ASN A 530 23.40 -31.85 -9.95
CA ASN A 530 24.69 -32.04 -9.28
C ASN A 530 25.57 -33.03 -10.07
N PRO A 531 26.78 -32.64 -10.49
CA PRO A 531 27.72 -33.53 -11.18
C PRO A 531 28.05 -34.81 -10.40
N SER A 532 27.88 -34.81 -9.08
CA SER A 532 28.15 -35.95 -8.20
C SER A 532 27.08 -37.05 -8.26
N ILE A 533 25.89 -36.80 -8.84
CA ILE A 533 24.84 -37.82 -9.03
C ILE A 533 24.80 -38.33 -10.48
N SER A 534 24.39 -39.58 -10.67
CA SER A 534 24.46 -40.25 -11.98
C SER A 534 23.57 -39.60 -13.05
N SER A 535 23.96 -39.70 -14.33
CA SER A 535 23.20 -39.11 -15.45
C SER A 535 21.76 -39.62 -15.54
N ASP A 536 21.54 -40.90 -15.20
CA ASP A 536 20.21 -41.51 -15.20
C ASP A 536 19.33 -40.96 -14.06
N GLU A 537 19.91 -40.72 -12.88
CA GLU A 537 19.21 -40.07 -11.78
C GLU A 537 18.87 -38.62 -12.10
N GLN A 538 19.81 -37.85 -12.64
CA GLN A 538 19.54 -36.48 -13.09
C GLN A 538 18.40 -36.43 -14.11
N LYS A 539 18.41 -37.34 -15.09
CA LYS A 539 17.34 -37.45 -16.09
C LYS A 539 15.99 -37.75 -15.42
N ARG A 540 15.94 -38.71 -14.49
CA ARG A 540 14.72 -39.05 -13.75
C ARG A 540 14.20 -37.86 -12.92
N LEU A 541 15.07 -37.16 -12.21
CA LEU A 541 14.69 -35.98 -11.41
C LEU A 541 14.16 -34.84 -12.30
N LYS A 542 14.78 -34.60 -13.47
CA LYS A 542 14.28 -33.64 -14.47
C LYS A 542 12.91 -34.02 -14.99
N GLU A 543 12.67 -35.30 -15.28
CA GLU A 543 11.37 -35.80 -15.72
C GLU A 543 10.29 -35.63 -14.63
N ILE A 544 10.64 -35.89 -13.36
CA ILE A 544 9.73 -35.65 -12.23
C ILE A 544 9.41 -34.16 -12.11
N ALA A 545 10.42 -33.29 -12.12
CA ALA A 545 10.26 -31.84 -12.03
C ALA A 545 9.39 -31.29 -13.17
N LYS A 546 9.72 -31.65 -14.43
CA LYS A 546 8.91 -31.29 -15.61
C LYS A 546 7.47 -31.77 -15.47
N GLY A 547 7.28 -33.00 -14.98
CA GLY A 547 5.96 -33.57 -14.76
C GLY A 547 5.16 -32.92 -13.62
N ILE A 548 5.80 -32.29 -12.63
CA ILE A 548 5.14 -31.51 -11.57
C ILE A 548 4.78 -30.12 -12.11
N PHE A 549 5.73 -29.42 -12.71
CA PHE A 549 5.53 -28.04 -13.16
C PHE A 549 4.52 -27.91 -14.30
N LEU A 550 4.34 -28.94 -15.13
CA LEU A 550 3.31 -28.94 -16.17
C LEU A 550 1.88 -29.17 -15.66
N MET A 551 1.67 -29.45 -14.38
CA MET A 551 0.32 -29.59 -13.81
C MET A 551 -0.41 -28.24 -13.77
N ASP A 552 -1.69 -28.18 -14.13
CA ASP A 552 -2.44 -26.92 -14.21
C ASP A 552 -2.56 -26.19 -12.87
N ASN A 553 -2.59 -26.95 -11.77
CA ASN A 553 -2.69 -26.43 -10.42
C ASN A 553 -1.34 -26.03 -9.79
N VAL A 554 -0.25 -26.08 -10.56
CA VAL A 554 1.11 -25.74 -10.09
C VAL A 554 1.59 -24.43 -10.71
N GLN A 555 1.91 -23.47 -9.85
CA GLN A 555 2.69 -22.28 -10.15
C GLN A 555 4.18 -22.57 -9.90
N ILE A 556 5.06 -22.10 -10.78
CA ILE A 556 6.50 -22.41 -10.69
C ILE A 556 7.18 -21.37 -9.80
N GLY A 557 8.01 -21.86 -8.88
CA GLY A 557 8.94 -21.07 -8.10
C GLY A 557 10.40 -21.44 -8.36
N ASN A 558 11.28 -20.52 -8.03
CA ASN A 558 12.74 -20.65 -8.08
C ASN A 558 13.29 -20.76 -6.66
N HIS A 559 14.05 -21.82 -6.35
CA HIS A 559 14.72 -21.98 -5.05
C HIS A 559 16.24 -21.95 -5.16
N SER A 560 16.73 -21.09 -6.05
CA SER A 560 18.16 -20.89 -6.36
C SER A 560 18.85 -22.09 -7.02
N TYR A 561 20.12 -21.91 -7.36
CA TYR A 561 20.98 -22.95 -7.89
C TYR A 561 21.59 -23.80 -6.78
N SER A 562 22.33 -23.18 -5.85
CA SER A 562 23.10 -23.91 -4.83
C SER A 562 22.47 -23.93 -3.44
N HIS A 563 21.33 -23.26 -3.23
CA HIS A 563 20.73 -23.04 -1.92
C HIS A 563 21.66 -22.30 -0.94
N PRO A 564 21.90 -20.99 -1.16
CA PRO A 564 22.68 -20.19 -0.22
C PRO A 564 22.05 -20.20 1.18
N PHE A 565 22.84 -20.51 2.22
CA PHE A 565 22.33 -20.59 3.60
C PHE A 565 22.34 -19.25 4.35
N LYS A 566 23.19 -18.28 3.96
CA LYS A 566 23.42 -17.02 4.71
C LYS A 566 23.35 -15.76 3.85
N TRP A 567 22.15 -15.38 3.41
CA TRP A 567 21.94 -14.18 2.61
C TRP A 567 22.31 -12.88 3.34
N ILE A 568 22.17 -12.84 4.67
CA ILE A 568 22.53 -11.65 5.48
C ILE A 568 24.01 -11.23 5.34
N ASN A 569 24.89 -12.15 4.96
CA ASN A 569 26.32 -11.86 4.79
C ASN A 569 26.61 -11.06 3.51
N ILE A 570 25.65 -10.96 2.58
CA ILE A 570 25.77 -10.17 1.35
C ILE A 570 25.40 -8.72 1.65
N LYS A 571 26.39 -7.90 2.02
CA LYS A 571 26.19 -6.50 2.44
C LYS A 571 26.18 -5.51 1.27
N ASP A 572 26.99 -5.76 0.25
CA ASP A 572 27.12 -4.90 -0.94
C ASP A 572 27.42 -5.72 -2.22
N GLU A 573 27.52 -5.02 -3.35
CA GLU A 573 27.78 -5.60 -4.68
C GLU A 573 29.15 -6.28 -4.82
N ASP A 574 30.12 -5.96 -3.96
CA ASP A 574 31.47 -6.54 -4.03
C ASP A 574 31.67 -7.64 -2.99
N SER A 575 30.85 -7.64 -1.93
CA SER A 575 30.88 -8.61 -0.83
C SER A 575 30.68 -10.03 -1.32
N TYR A 576 29.80 -10.28 -2.30
CA TYR A 576 29.56 -11.64 -2.78
C TYR A 576 30.69 -12.23 -3.65
N LYS A 577 31.59 -11.41 -4.20
CA LYS A 577 32.72 -11.87 -5.03
C LYS A 577 33.85 -12.53 -4.21
N THR A 578 33.82 -12.36 -2.89
CA THR A 578 34.88 -12.83 -1.97
C THR A 578 34.40 -13.85 -0.94
N LEU A 579 33.10 -14.18 -0.92
CA LEU A 579 32.50 -15.08 0.05
C LEU A 579 32.61 -16.55 -0.38
N GLU A 580 33.73 -17.19 -0.02
CA GLU A 580 33.81 -18.67 0.04
C GLU A 580 32.83 -19.27 1.06
N GLN A 581 32.24 -18.44 1.95
CA GLN A 581 31.49 -18.83 3.15
C GLN A 581 30.00 -18.47 3.13
N LEU A 582 29.33 -18.46 1.97
CA LEU A 582 27.85 -18.46 2.00
C LEU A 582 27.31 -19.77 2.63
N TYR A 583 28.13 -20.83 2.63
CA TYR A 583 27.75 -22.24 2.79
C TYR A 583 26.55 -22.52 1.87
N SER A 584 26.75 -23.39 0.90
CA SER A 584 25.68 -23.85 0.01
C SER A 584 25.87 -25.34 -0.21
N LEU A 585 25.01 -25.95 -1.01
CA LEU A 585 25.20 -27.34 -1.40
C LEU A 585 26.58 -27.51 -2.05
N ASP A 586 27.26 -28.62 -1.73
CA ASP A 586 28.54 -28.98 -2.33
C ASP A 586 28.32 -29.37 -3.80
N ILE A 587 28.60 -28.41 -4.69
CA ILE A 587 28.48 -28.56 -6.13
C ILE A 587 29.88 -28.44 -6.75
N PRO A 588 30.45 -29.53 -7.28
CA PRO A 588 31.81 -29.55 -7.80
C PRO A 588 32.08 -28.42 -8.81
N GLY A 589 33.11 -27.62 -8.51
CA GLY A 589 33.60 -26.54 -9.39
C GLY A 589 32.74 -25.28 -9.42
N TYR A 590 31.66 -25.20 -8.64
CA TYR A 590 30.83 -24.00 -8.56
C TYR A 590 31.44 -22.94 -7.64
N LYS A 591 31.28 -21.67 -8.02
CA LYS A 591 31.53 -20.51 -7.18
C LYS A 591 30.28 -19.64 -7.19
N PHE A 592 29.92 -19.10 -6.04
CA PHE A 592 28.70 -18.31 -5.88
C PHE A 592 28.63 -17.16 -6.90
N ASP A 593 27.48 -17.02 -7.55
CA ASP A 593 27.15 -15.96 -8.50
C ASP A 593 25.65 -15.68 -8.41
N ILE A 594 25.29 -14.47 -7.99
CA ILE A 594 23.89 -14.13 -7.66
C ILE A 594 22.97 -14.14 -8.88
N ASP A 595 23.47 -13.73 -10.05
CA ASP A 595 22.71 -13.76 -11.30
C ASP A 595 22.46 -15.21 -11.73
N TYR A 596 23.44 -16.09 -11.56
CA TYR A 596 23.32 -17.51 -11.85
C TYR A 596 22.35 -18.21 -10.89
N GLU A 597 22.43 -17.90 -9.59
CA GLU A 597 21.52 -18.40 -8.55
C GLU A 597 20.06 -18.07 -8.90
N ILE A 598 19.80 -16.80 -9.25
CA ILE A 598 18.45 -16.29 -9.48
C ILE A 598 18.03 -16.43 -10.95
N LEU A 599 18.64 -15.64 -11.84
CA LEU A 599 18.24 -15.57 -13.25
C LEU A 599 18.66 -16.81 -14.06
N GLY A 600 19.83 -17.40 -13.73
CA GLY A 600 20.29 -18.64 -14.32
C GLY A 600 19.33 -19.80 -14.06
N THR A 601 18.89 -19.95 -12.81
CA THR A 601 17.87 -20.95 -12.43
C THR A 601 16.51 -20.65 -13.05
N LYS A 602 16.10 -19.38 -13.15
CA LYS A 602 14.88 -18.98 -13.88
C LYS A 602 14.91 -19.47 -15.32
N LYS A 603 15.97 -19.13 -16.06
CA LYS A 603 16.14 -19.52 -17.47
C LYS A 603 16.18 -21.03 -17.64
N TRP A 604 16.85 -21.75 -16.72
CA TRP A 604 16.89 -23.21 -16.75
C TRP A 604 15.50 -23.83 -16.58
N LEU A 605 14.70 -23.36 -15.61
CA LEU A 605 13.34 -23.83 -15.39
C LEU A 605 12.44 -23.58 -16.61
N GLU A 606 12.52 -22.39 -17.20
CA GLU A 606 11.75 -22.06 -18.41
C GLU A 606 12.15 -22.95 -19.59
N THR A 607 13.45 -23.23 -19.74
CA THR A 607 13.97 -24.14 -20.77
C THR A 607 13.52 -25.58 -20.55
N LEU A 608 13.55 -26.09 -19.31
CA LEU A 608 13.09 -27.44 -18.95
C LEU A 608 11.63 -27.67 -19.37
N LEU A 609 10.83 -26.60 -19.36
CA LEU A 609 9.40 -26.62 -19.67
C LEU A 609 9.06 -26.20 -21.10
N ASP A 610 10.07 -26.10 -21.97
CA ASP A 610 9.91 -25.66 -23.36
C ASP A 610 9.21 -24.29 -23.46
N ASN A 611 9.45 -23.41 -22.49
CA ASN A 611 8.82 -22.08 -22.32
C ASN A 611 7.28 -22.09 -22.22
N LYS A 612 6.67 -23.23 -21.88
CA LYS A 612 5.20 -23.33 -21.74
C LYS A 612 4.66 -22.56 -20.52
N LYS A 613 5.49 -22.34 -19.51
CA LYS A 613 5.15 -21.59 -18.30
C LYS A 613 6.33 -20.71 -17.89
N LYS A 614 6.02 -19.54 -17.33
CA LYS A 614 7.00 -18.60 -16.80
C LYS A 614 7.34 -18.90 -15.35
N ASN A 615 8.57 -18.57 -14.95
CA ASN A 615 9.03 -18.68 -13.57
C ASN A 615 9.29 -17.29 -12.98
N ASP A 616 8.27 -16.70 -12.38
CA ASP A 616 8.30 -15.30 -11.94
C ASP A 616 8.25 -15.16 -10.40
N ILE A 617 8.59 -16.22 -9.64
CA ILE A 617 8.61 -16.17 -8.16
C ILE A 617 9.88 -16.80 -7.61
N PHE A 618 10.58 -16.07 -6.74
CA PHE A 618 11.75 -16.54 -6.02
C PHE A 618 11.42 -16.87 -4.57
N PHE A 619 11.83 -18.06 -4.11
CA PHE A 619 11.63 -18.53 -2.74
C PHE A 619 12.98 -18.41 -2.04
N TRP A 620 13.10 -17.53 -1.05
CA TRP A 620 14.37 -17.35 -0.33
C TRP A 620 14.79 -18.64 0.37
N THR A 621 16.07 -18.97 0.23
CA THR A 621 16.71 -20.14 0.83
C THR A 621 17.38 -19.75 2.16
N GLY A 622 17.78 -20.75 2.94
CA GLY A 622 18.64 -20.52 4.11
C GLY A 622 18.00 -19.66 5.20
N ASP A 623 18.75 -18.67 5.68
CA ASP A 623 18.26 -17.69 6.67
C ASP A 623 17.10 -16.82 6.18
N CYS A 624 16.83 -16.82 4.87
CA CYS A 624 15.79 -16.03 4.24
C CYS A 624 15.91 -14.53 4.55
N ILE A 625 17.11 -13.97 4.68
CA ILE A 625 17.27 -12.53 4.89
C ILE A 625 17.72 -11.88 3.58
N ALA A 626 16.74 -11.42 2.81
CA ALA A 626 16.97 -10.91 1.47
C ALA A 626 17.86 -9.64 1.49
N PRO A 627 19.00 -9.62 0.78
CA PRO A 627 19.80 -8.41 0.65
C PRO A 627 19.17 -7.48 -0.38
N TYR A 628 19.41 -6.17 -0.22
CA TYR A 628 18.88 -5.13 -1.09
C TYR A 628 19.12 -5.42 -2.59
N TYR A 629 20.35 -5.79 -2.96
CA TYR A 629 20.71 -5.98 -4.36
C TYR A 629 19.96 -7.15 -5.02
N ALA A 630 19.68 -8.21 -4.27
CA ALA A 630 18.90 -9.34 -4.74
C ALA A 630 17.42 -8.96 -4.94
N LEU A 631 16.85 -8.19 -4.00
CA LEU A 631 15.48 -7.67 -4.14
C LEU A 631 15.34 -6.76 -5.37
N LYS A 632 16.34 -5.90 -5.60
CA LYS A 632 16.42 -5.06 -6.79
C LYS A 632 16.51 -5.90 -8.07
N LEU A 633 17.41 -6.89 -8.10
CA LEU A 633 17.56 -7.79 -9.24
C LEU A 633 16.25 -8.50 -9.61
N LEU A 634 15.52 -8.99 -8.60
CA LEU A 634 14.20 -9.61 -8.81
C LEU A 634 13.19 -8.60 -9.39
N LYS A 635 13.11 -7.39 -8.82
CA LYS A 635 12.16 -6.37 -9.29
C LYS A 635 12.45 -5.90 -10.71
N ASP A 636 13.72 -5.66 -11.05
CA ASP A 636 14.14 -5.24 -12.40
C ASP A 636 13.85 -6.32 -13.46
N ASN A 637 13.71 -7.59 -13.04
CA ASN A 637 13.35 -8.73 -13.89
C ASN A 637 11.89 -9.20 -13.73
N ASN A 638 11.02 -8.38 -13.13
CA ASN A 638 9.60 -8.68 -12.89
C ASN A 638 9.33 -9.97 -12.10
N MET A 639 10.25 -10.34 -11.20
CA MET A 639 10.10 -11.48 -10.31
C MET A 639 9.55 -11.06 -8.95
N LEU A 640 8.58 -11.83 -8.46
CA LEU A 640 8.07 -11.78 -7.10
C LEU A 640 8.99 -12.56 -6.16
N ASN A 641 8.87 -12.33 -4.85
CA ASN A 641 9.63 -13.07 -3.85
C ASN A 641 8.81 -13.41 -2.61
N ILE A 642 9.17 -14.50 -1.95
CA ILE A 642 8.59 -14.91 -0.66
C ILE A 642 9.59 -15.77 0.13
N ASN A 643 9.28 -16.01 1.40
CA ASN A 643 10.05 -16.70 2.45
C ASN A 643 10.65 -15.73 3.46
N GLY A 644 10.91 -16.23 4.66
CA GLY A 644 11.17 -15.43 5.86
C GLY A 644 9.90 -15.14 6.67
N GLY A 645 10.08 -14.34 7.73
CA GLY A 645 9.16 -14.26 8.85
C GLY A 645 9.20 -15.54 9.68
N ASN A 646 8.71 -15.53 10.91
CA ASN A 646 8.73 -16.67 11.84
C ASN A 646 7.37 -16.82 12.55
N THR A 647 6.28 -16.80 11.79
CA THR A 647 4.94 -17.02 12.37
C THR A 647 4.75 -18.49 12.75
N SER A 648 4.85 -18.80 14.04
CA SER A 648 4.84 -20.17 14.59
C SER A 648 4.09 -20.30 15.92
N ILE A 649 3.23 -19.31 16.25
CA ILE A 649 2.42 -19.31 17.48
C ILE A 649 1.61 -20.61 17.62
N ILE A 650 1.68 -21.25 18.78
CA ILE A 650 0.94 -22.48 19.10
C ILE A 650 0.39 -22.39 20.53
N LYS A 651 -0.55 -23.28 20.90
CA LYS A 651 -1.15 -23.27 22.25
C LYS A 651 -0.14 -23.41 23.38
N ALA A 652 0.97 -24.12 23.15
CA ALA A 652 2.02 -24.29 24.14
C ALA A 652 2.88 -23.03 24.35
N ARG A 653 2.86 -22.09 23.38
CA ARG A 653 3.58 -20.82 23.39
C ARG A 653 2.70 -19.74 22.79
N PRO A 654 1.63 -19.32 23.49
CA PRO A 654 0.56 -18.54 22.90
C PRO A 654 0.84 -17.03 22.91
N TYR A 655 2.06 -16.65 22.53
CA TYR A 655 2.54 -15.26 22.59
C TYR A 655 2.57 -14.63 21.20
N GLN A 656 2.11 -13.39 21.11
CA GLN A 656 2.06 -12.62 19.86
C GLN A 656 3.45 -12.35 19.27
N SER A 657 4.52 -12.43 20.08
CA SER A 657 5.91 -12.37 19.62
C SER A 657 6.27 -13.45 18.57
N TYR A 658 5.49 -14.54 18.51
CA TYR A 658 5.59 -15.58 17.48
C TYR A 658 4.77 -15.30 16.21
N ILE A 659 4.39 -14.05 15.96
CA ILE A 659 3.65 -13.66 14.75
C ILE A 659 4.40 -12.53 14.07
N SER A 660 4.98 -12.81 12.91
CA SER A 660 5.76 -11.83 12.15
C SER A 660 4.87 -10.87 11.34
N PRO A 661 5.39 -9.73 10.88
CA PRO A 661 4.71 -8.86 9.91
C PRO A 661 4.53 -9.52 8.53
N TYR A 662 3.90 -8.84 7.57
CA TYR A 662 3.72 -9.34 6.20
C TYR A 662 5.00 -9.32 5.36
N GLY A 663 6.01 -8.56 5.77
CA GLY A 663 7.25 -8.40 5.04
C GLY A 663 8.17 -7.37 5.69
N ILE A 664 9.26 -7.06 5.01
CA ILE A 664 10.22 -6.03 5.41
C ILE A 664 10.69 -5.26 4.18
N GLU A 665 10.79 -3.94 4.31
CA GLU A 665 11.35 -3.06 3.29
C GLU A 665 12.88 -3.02 3.40
N ARG A 666 13.57 -2.92 2.26
CA ARG A 666 14.99 -2.58 2.15
C ARG A 666 15.21 -1.67 0.94
N ASN A 667 15.48 -0.39 1.19
CA ASN A 667 15.81 0.64 0.18
C ASN A 667 14.84 0.67 -1.02
N GLY A 668 13.54 0.74 -0.76
CA GLY A 668 12.45 0.82 -1.73
C GLY A 668 11.90 -0.54 -2.19
N TYR A 669 12.50 -1.65 -1.79
CA TYR A 669 12.08 -2.99 -2.21
C TYR A 669 11.60 -3.83 -1.03
N TYR A 670 10.57 -4.65 -1.24
CA TYR A 670 9.99 -5.47 -0.18
C TYR A 670 10.37 -6.94 -0.32
N GLN A 671 10.85 -7.51 0.77
CA GLN A 671 10.81 -8.95 0.99
C GLN A 671 9.45 -9.32 1.59
N ILE A 672 8.73 -10.24 0.97
CA ILE A 672 7.42 -10.69 1.46
C ILE A 672 7.56 -11.97 2.29
N TYR A 673 6.91 -12.00 3.45
CA TYR A 673 6.97 -13.12 4.37
C TYR A 673 5.85 -14.14 4.16
N THR A 674 6.13 -15.34 4.64
CA THR A 674 5.17 -16.43 4.69
C THR A 674 4.05 -16.11 5.69
N GLY A 675 2.85 -16.63 5.43
CA GLY A 675 1.74 -16.52 6.39
C GLY A 675 2.04 -17.28 7.69
N GLN A 676 2.55 -18.50 7.58
CA GLN A 676 2.98 -19.39 8.66
C GLN A 676 4.22 -20.16 8.22
N GLN A 677 5.03 -20.54 9.21
CA GLN A 677 6.26 -21.31 9.02
C GLN A 677 6.03 -22.76 8.55
N ASN A 678 7.09 -23.35 7.99
CA ASN A 678 7.08 -24.70 7.45
C ASN A 678 7.26 -25.79 8.52
N GLU A 679 7.23 -27.06 8.10
CA GLU A 679 7.39 -28.23 8.96
C GLU A 679 8.71 -28.28 9.73
N ASN A 680 9.76 -27.64 9.22
CA ASN A 680 11.09 -27.67 9.82
C ASN A 680 11.05 -27.13 11.25
N ILE A 681 10.36 -26.00 11.45
CA ILE A 681 10.20 -25.35 12.77
C ILE A 681 9.40 -26.23 13.74
N TYR A 682 8.33 -26.89 13.27
CA TYR A 682 7.49 -27.74 14.14
C TYR A 682 8.14 -29.09 14.48
N THR A 683 9.07 -29.57 13.65
CA THR A 683 9.69 -30.91 13.77
C THR A 683 11.10 -30.88 14.36
N ASN A 684 11.47 -29.79 15.05
CA ASN A 684 12.81 -29.58 15.61
C ASN A 684 13.91 -29.68 14.54
N LEU A 685 13.80 -28.90 13.46
CA LEU A 685 14.74 -28.91 12.34
C LEU A 685 14.82 -30.28 11.65
N TRP A 686 13.67 -30.92 11.44
CA TRP A 686 13.54 -32.23 10.78
C TRP A 686 14.32 -33.37 11.48
N THR A 687 14.33 -33.40 12.83
CA THR A 687 15.03 -34.44 13.59
C THR A 687 14.10 -35.51 14.16
N TYR A 688 13.12 -35.14 14.98
CA TYR A 688 12.01 -35.97 15.48
C TYR A 688 11.14 -35.11 16.44
N PRO A 689 9.83 -35.36 16.57
CA PRO A 689 8.99 -36.26 15.78
C PRO A 689 8.43 -35.64 14.49
N PHE A 690 8.48 -36.40 13.40
CA PHE A 690 8.11 -35.97 12.05
C PHE A 690 6.62 -35.67 11.83
N TRP A 691 5.73 -36.07 12.74
CA TRP A 691 4.29 -35.78 12.64
C TRP A 691 3.90 -34.38 13.18
N ARG A 692 4.82 -33.65 13.84
CA ARG A 692 4.51 -32.40 14.56
C ARG A 692 4.07 -31.25 13.67
N TYR A 693 4.24 -31.33 12.35
CA TYR A 693 3.70 -30.32 11.44
C TYR A 693 2.19 -30.11 11.62
N ARG A 694 1.45 -31.12 12.10
CA ARG A 694 0.03 -30.98 12.48
C ARG A 694 -0.23 -29.80 13.44
N ASN A 695 0.74 -29.39 14.24
CA ASN A 695 0.62 -28.26 15.17
C ASN A 695 0.44 -26.91 14.46
N VAL A 696 0.76 -26.79 13.16
CA VAL A 696 0.45 -25.60 12.36
C VAL A 696 -1.05 -25.26 12.36
N ILE A 697 -1.92 -26.25 12.61
CA ILE A 697 -3.36 -26.05 12.78
C ILE A 697 -3.67 -25.13 13.97
N ASP A 698 -2.88 -25.19 15.05
CA ASP A 698 -3.01 -24.24 16.16
C ASP A 698 -2.61 -22.82 15.70
N THR A 699 -1.52 -22.70 14.94
CA THR A 699 -1.10 -21.44 14.31
C THR A 699 -2.19 -20.85 13.44
N PHE A 700 -2.87 -21.66 12.61
CA PHE A 700 -4.00 -21.21 11.79
C PHE A 700 -5.15 -20.67 12.63
N LYS A 701 -5.48 -21.32 13.75
CA LYS A 701 -6.57 -20.88 14.63
C LYS A 701 -6.22 -19.58 15.37
N MET A 702 -5.00 -19.50 15.89
CA MET A 702 -4.54 -18.38 16.73
C MET A 702 -4.21 -17.12 15.93
N THR A 703 -3.93 -17.26 14.63
CA THR A 703 -3.79 -16.13 13.70
C THR A 703 -5.11 -15.72 13.04
N ASP A 704 -6.23 -16.36 13.38
CA ASP A 704 -7.57 -16.01 12.88
C ASP A 704 -8.48 -15.41 13.97
N LYS A 705 -8.25 -15.77 15.24
CA LYS A 705 -9.03 -15.30 16.39
C LYS A 705 -8.11 -14.87 17.54
N PRO A 706 -8.45 -13.78 18.25
CA PRO A 706 -9.64 -12.94 18.08
C PRO A 706 -9.52 -11.94 16.91
N ARG A 707 -8.36 -11.86 16.26
CA ARG A 707 -8.06 -11.02 15.11
C ARG A 707 -7.54 -11.90 13.98
N ARG A 708 -7.96 -11.64 12.76
CA ARG A 708 -7.37 -12.29 11.58
C ARG A 708 -6.10 -11.54 11.21
N LEU A 709 -4.96 -12.11 11.60
CA LEU A 709 -3.62 -11.54 11.43
C LEU A 709 -2.90 -12.07 10.19
N LYS A 710 -3.28 -13.27 9.72
CA LYS A 710 -2.60 -13.96 8.61
C LYS A 710 -3.58 -14.70 7.71
N PRO A 711 -3.24 -14.95 6.43
CA PRO A 711 -3.93 -15.97 5.63
C PRO A 711 -3.69 -17.37 6.23
N ILE A 712 -4.26 -18.41 5.62
CA ILE A 712 -3.79 -19.79 5.82
C ILE A 712 -2.67 -20.05 4.82
N ASN A 713 -1.48 -20.38 5.30
CA ASN A 713 -0.35 -20.78 4.48
C ASN A 713 0.07 -22.22 4.80
N ILE A 714 -0.14 -23.13 3.86
CA ILE A 714 0.43 -24.48 3.93
C ILE A 714 1.80 -24.44 3.26
N TYR A 715 2.83 -24.27 4.09
CA TYR A 715 4.22 -24.18 3.68
C TYR A 715 4.99 -25.41 4.14
N TYR A 716 5.67 -26.11 3.22
CA TYR A 716 6.47 -27.29 3.53
C TYR A 716 7.54 -27.59 2.46
N HIS A 717 8.33 -28.65 2.64
CA HIS A 717 9.37 -29.10 1.71
C HIS A 717 9.10 -30.52 1.19
N PHE A 718 9.84 -30.96 0.15
CA PHE A 718 9.63 -32.29 -0.43
C PHE A 718 9.91 -33.45 0.52
N TYR A 719 10.85 -33.28 1.46
CA TYR A 719 11.14 -34.30 2.46
C TYR A 719 9.95 -34.62 3.38
N SER A 720 8.92 -33.77 3.45
CA SER A 720 7.66 -34.11 4.12
C SER A 720 7.00 -35.39 3.59
N ALA A 721 7.26 -35.76 2.33
CA ALA A 721 6.77 -37.00 1.73
C ALA A 721 7.75 -38.19 1.87
N SER A 722 8.91 -38.01 2.50
CA SER A 722 9.89 -39.10 2.73
C SER A 722 9.51 -40.02 3.88
N LYS A 723 8.67 -39.53 4.81
CA LYS A 723 8.23 -40.22 6.04
C LYS A 723 6.71 -40.39 6.04
N ASP A 724 6.21 -41.56 6.38
CA ASP A 724 4.75 -41.82 6.46
C ASP A 724 4.07 -40.91 7.49
N SER A 725 4.74 -40.73 8.63
CA SER A 725 4.23 -39.91 9.73
C SER A 725 4.11 -38.43 9.36
N SER A 726 5.07 -37.89 8.61
CA SER A 726 5.01 -36.51 8.10
C SER A 726 3.99 -36.38 6.97
N LEU A 727 3.96 -37.33 6.02
CA LEU A 727 2.98 -37.32 4.93
C LEU A 727 1.54 -37.38 5.46
N LYS A 728 1.29 -38.15 6.51
CA LYS A 728 -0.02 -38.18 7.18
C LYS A 728 -0.33 -36.84 7.86
N ALA A 729 0.63 -36.24 8.57
CA ALA A 729 0.45 -34.92 9.16
C ALA A 729 0.14 -33.85 8.10
N LEU A 730 0.84 -33.87 6.97
CA LEU A 730 0.60 -32.97 5.85
C LEU A 730 -0.83 -33.12 5.31
N LYS A 731 -1.29 -34.35 5.07
CA LYS A 731 -2.69 -34.61 4.66
C LYS A 731 -3.70 -34.06 5.68
N ASP A 732 -3.46 -34.25 6.97
CA ASP A 732 -4.34 -33.69 8.02
C ASP A 732 -4.39 -32.16 7.97
N VAL A 733 -3.27 -31.50 7.64
CA VAL A 733 -3.19 -30.03 7.49
C VAL A 733 -3.99 -29.55 6.28
N TYR A 734 -3.86 -30.22 5.13
CA TYR A 734 -4.67 -29.91 3.94
C TYR A 734 -6.16 -30.14 4.20
N ASP A 735 -6.53 -31.29 4.76
CA ASP A 735 -7.91 -31.65 5.06
C ASP A 735 -8.54 -30.64 6.04
N TYR A 736 -7.77 -30.22 7.05
CA TYR A 736 -8.20 -29.16 7.97
C TYR A 736 -8.43 -27.84 7.24
N ALA A 737 -7.46 -27.36 6.46
CA ALA A 737 -7.57 -26.06 5.78
C ALA A 737 -8.75 -26.02 4.80
N LEU A 738 -8.95 -27.10 4.03
CA LEU A 738 -10.03 -27.21 3.05
C LEU A 738 -11.42 -27.41 3.66
N SER A 739 -11.49 -27.78 4.94
CA SER A 739 -12.76 -27.86 5.68
C SER A 739 -13.32 -26.48 6.09
N GLN A 740 -12.53 -25.42 5.97
CA GLN A 740 -12.89 -24.06 6.39
C GLN A 740 -13.55 -23.27 5.24
N ASP A 741 -14.22 -22.16 5.56
CA ASP A 741 -14.67 -21.18 4.56
C ASP A 741 -13.47 -20.37 4.04
N ILE A 742 -12.85 -20.86 2.95
CA ILE A 742 -11.60 -20.32 2.39
C ILE A 742 -11.76 -19.79 0.96
N ASN A 743 -10.78 -19.00 0.52
CA ASN A 743 -10.54 -18.61 -0.85
C ASN A 743 -9.17 -19.17 -1.30
N PRO A 744 -9.12 -20.27 -2.07
CA PRO A 744 -7.85 -20.76 -2.60
C PRO A 744 -7.31 -19.76 -3.61
N SER A 745 -6.06 -19.32 -3.42
CA SER A 745 -5.44 -18.29 -4.27
C SER A 745 -4.07 -18.74 -4.76
N LEU A 746 -3.64 -18.19 -5.90
CA LEU A 746 -2.25 -18.30 -6.33
C LEU A 746 -1.34 -17.61 -5.32
N LEU A 747 -0.11 -18.11 -5.17
CA LEU A 747 0.87 -17.48 -4.30
C LEU A 747 1.20 -16.05 -4.77
N SER A 748 1.30 -15.85 -6.09
CA SER A 748 1.50 -14.53 -6.69
C SER A 748 0.42 -13.53 -6.28
N ASP A 749 -0.84 -13.96 -6.17
CA ASP A 749 -1.94 -13.06 -5.82
C ASP A 749 -1.82 -12.58 -4.37
N TYR A 750 -1.41 -13.48 -3.46
CA TYR A 750 -1.10 -13.08 -2.09
C TYR A 750 0.06 -12.08 -2.02
N ILE A 751 1.15 -12.33 -2.74
CA ILE A 751 2.31 -11.41 -2.79
C ILE A 751 1.85 -10.04 -3.30
N TYR A 752 1.05 -9.99 -4.36
CA TYR A 752 0.48 -8.74 -4.86
C TYR A 752 -0.46 -8.06 -3.87
N ASN A 753 -1.27 -8.81 -3.12
CA ASN A 753 -2.15 -8.24 -2.11
C ASN A 753 -1.36 -7.59 -0.96
N VAL A 754 -0.26 -8.21 -0.53
CA VAL A 754 0.65 -7.63 0.45
C VAL A 754 1.34 -6.37 -0.09
N LEU A 755 1.79 -6.39 -1.35
CA LEU A 755 2.37 -5.20 -1.98
C LEU A 755 1.36 -4.06 -2.10
N ASP A 756 0.10 -4.36 -2.46
CA ASP A 756 -0.99 -3.39 -2.45
C ASP A 756 -1.18 -2.80 -1.04
N PHE A 757 -1.19 -3.64 0.01
CA PHE A 757 -1.27 -3.18 1.39
C PHE A 757 -0.19 -2.14 1.72
N TYR A 758 1.07 -2.38 1.34
CA TYR A 758 2.17 -1.45 1.60
C TYR A 758 2.13 -0.18 0.74
N ASN A 759 1.55 -0.24 -0.45
CA ASN A 759 1.64 0.86 -1.42
C ASN A 759 0.36 1.70 -1.55
N TYR A 760 -0.79 1.25 -1.00
CA TYR A 760 -2.03 1.98 -1.22
C TYR A 760 -2.10 3.32 -0.44
N ASN A 761 -2.73 4.29 -1.08
CA ASN A 761 -3.09 5.57 -0.47
C ASN A 761 -4.58 5.63 -0.18
N ILE A 762 -4.94 6.35 0.88
CA ILE A 762 -6.32 6.53 1.30
C ILE A 762 -6.63 8.01 1.53
N TYR A 763 -7.73 8.45 0.96
CA TYR A 763 -8.20 9.82 1.02
C TYR A 763 -9.61 9.86 1.59
N ARG A 764 -9.89 10.79 2.49
CA ARG A 764 -11.17 10.89 3.22
C ARG A 764 -11.83 12.25 3.01
N TYR A 765 -13.13 12.22 2.72
CA TYR A 765 -14.01 13.38 2.78
C TYR A 765 -15.33 12.96 3.42
N ASN A 766 -15.59 13.43 4.65
CA ASN A 766 -16.68 12.97 5.50
C ASN A 766 -16.64 11.44 5.68
N ASN A 767 -17.70 10.74 5.28
CA ASN A 767 -17.83 9.28 5.32
C ASN A 767 -17.46 8.58 4.00
N GLN A 768 -16.94 9.33 3.03
CA GLN A 768 -16.46 8.81 1.76
C GLN A 768 -14.95 8.64 1.78
N TYR A 769 -14.49 7.49 1.29
CA TYR A 769 -13.09 7.12 1.17
C TYR A 769 -12.75 6.81 -0.28
N ILE A 770 -11.59 7.28 -0.72
CA ILE A 770 -10.97 6.91 -2.00
C ILE A 770 -9.70 6.13 -1.70
N ILE A 771 -9.62 4.92 -2.25
CA ILE A 771 -8.49 4.00 -2.05
C ILE A 771 -7.77 3.85 -3.39
N VAL A 772 -6.51 4.29 -3.43
CA VAL A 772 -5.66 4.26 -4.62
C VAL A 772 -4.61 3.17 -4.46
N SER A 773 -4.63 2.15 -5.33
CA SER A 773 -3.77 0.95 -5.30
C SER A 773 -3.53 0.39 -6.71
N ASP A 774 -2.74 -0.69 -6.84
CA ASP A 774 -2.55 -1.39 -8.12
C ASP A 774 -3.70 -2.38 -8.44
N SER A 775 -4.80 -2.30 -7.68
CA SER A 775 -6.06 -3.02 -7.90
C SER A 775 -5.99 -4.55 -7.79
N LYS A 776 -4.99 -5.08 -7.08
CA LYS A 776 -4.80 -6.53 -6.87
C LYS A 776 -5.64 -7.01 -5.70
N SER A 777 -5.64 -6.26 -4.59
CA SER A 777 -6.51 -6.49 -3.44
C SER A 777 -7.94 -6.06 -3.75
N LYS A 778 -8.91 -6.91 -3.37
CA LYS A 778 -10.35 -6.70 -3.59
C LYS A 778 -11.18 -6.73 -2.30
N THR A 779 -10.55 -6.60 -1.14
CA THR A 779 -11.25 -6.57 0.14
C THR A 779 -10.78 -5.41 1.01
N LEU A 780 -11.72 -4.62 1.51
CA LEU A 780 -11.48 -3.60 2.54
C LEU A 780 -12.00 -4.06 3.88
N ARG A 781 -11.14 -4.08 4.89
CA ARG A 781 -11.49 -4.33 6.28
C ARG A 781 -11.71 -3.02 7.01
N TYR A 782 -12.82 -2.91 7.74
CA TYR A 782 -13.14 -1.74 8.56
C TYR A 782 -13.90 -2.14 9.83
N THR A 783 -14.17 -1.19 10.72
CA THR A 783 -14.89 -1.49 11.96
C THR A 783 -16.35 -1.87 11.66
N LYS A 784 -16.89 -2.84 12.41
CA LYS A 784 -18.21 -3.44 12.13
C LYS A 784 -19.40 -2.47 12.28
N GLU A 785 -19.18 -1.34 12.92
CA GLU A 785 -20.17 -0.29 13.15
C GLU A 785 -20.59 0.39 11.83
N TYR A 786 -19.74 0.33 10.81
CA TYR A 786 -19.93 1.04 9.54
C TYR A 786 -20.17 0.07 8.37
N TYR A 787 -21.24 0.28 7.62
CA TYR A 787 -21.67 -0.48 6.45
C TYR A 787 -21.29 0.26 5.17
N PRO A 788 -20.74 -0.42 4.16
CA PRO A 788 -20.54 0.19 2.86
C PRO A 788 -21.88 0.43 2.15
N VAL A 789 -22.02 1.57 1.47
CA VAL A 789 -23.15 1.83 0.56
C VAL A 789 -22.96 0.97 -0.70
N ILE A 790 -24.00 0.21 -1.04
CA ILE A 790 -24.02 -0.68 -2.20
C ILE A 790 -24.86 -0.03 -3.28
N SER A 791 -24.18 0.55 -4.28
CA SER A 791 -24.77 1.32 -5.38
C SER A 791 -23.87 1.22 -6.61
N SER A 792 -24.43 1.42 -7.80
CA SER A 792 -23.68 1.46 -9.07
C SER A 792 -22.63 2.58 -9.13
N SER A 793 -22.72 3.57 -8.26
CA SER A 793 -21.80 4.72 -8.19
C SER A 793 -20.56 4.47 -7.31
N TYR A 794 -20.47 3.32 -6.64
CA TYR A 794 -19.39 3.01 -5.69
C TYR A 794 -18.79 1.64 -5.95
N SER A 795 -17.61 1.38 -5.41
CA SER A 795 -16.84 0.16 -5.69
C SER A 795 -17.20 -1.04 -4.81
N ALA A 796 -18.20 -0.93 -3.93
CA ALA A 796 -18.60 -2.00 -3.02
C ALA A 796 -19.65 -2.94 -3.64
N ALA A 797 -19.32 -4.22 -3.76
CA ALA A 797 -20.22 -5.29 -4.23
C ALA A 797 -20.96 -6.01 -3.08
N GLY A 798 -20.53 -5.79 -1.84
CA GLY A 798 -21.12 -6.39 -0.66
C GLY A 798 -20.17 -6.46 0.52
N TYR A 799 -20.56 -7.18 1.57
CA TYR A 799 -19.73 -7.33 2.77
C TYR A 799 -20.08 -8.57 3.61
N SER A 800 -19.14 -8.95 4.47
CA SER A 800 -19.35 -9.94 5.53
C SER A 800 -18.70 -9.49 6.82
N ASP A 801 -19.29 -9.90 7.94
CA ASP A 801 -18.75 -9.64 9.27
C ASP A 801 -18.00 -10.87 9.76
N TYR A 802 -16.79 -10.68 10.27
CA TYR A 802 -16.00 -11.72 10.90
C TYR A 802 -15.23 -11.16 12.10
N ASN A 803 -15.26 -11.87 13.23
CA ASN A 803 -14.86 -11.33 14.53
C ASN A 803 -15.58 -10.00 14.83
N ASN A 804 -14.85 -8.93 15.15
CA ASN A 804 -15.40 -7.60 15.40
C ASN A 804 -15.23 -6.64 14.20
N GLU A 805 -15.01 -7.17 13.00
CA GLU A 805 -14.66 -6.37 11.82
C GLU A 805 -15.54 -6.70 10.61
N ARG A 806 -15.64 -5.73 9.71
CA ARG A 806 -16.40 -5.85 8.45
C ARG A 806 -15.45 -5.88 7.28
N TYR A 807 -15.63 -6.90 6.43
CA TYR A 807 -14.90 -7.09 5.19
C TYR A 807 -15.82 -6.70 4.03
N THR A 808 -15.51 -5.59 3.39
CA THR A 808 -16.20 -5.06 2.20
C THR A 808 -15.57 -5.63 0.94
N ASN A 809 -16.38 -6.26 0.12
CA ASN A 809 -16.00 -6.86 -1.15
C ASN A 809 -15.96 -5.75 -2.22
N LEU A 810 -14.80 -5.54 -2.83
CA LEU A 810 -14.58 -4.52 -3.86
C LEU A 810 -14.69 -5.13 -5.26
N TYR A 811 -15.20 -4.34 -6.19
CA TYR A 811 -15.22 -4.68 -7.62
C TYR A 811 -14.64 -3.54 -8.47
N GLY A 812 -14.33 -3.84 -9.73
CA GLY A 812 -13.75 -2.87 -10.66
C GLY A 812 -12.25 -2.66 -10.45
N ARG A 813 -11.76 -1.46 -10.79
CA ARG A 813 -10.34 -1.07 -10.67
C ARG A 813 -10.23 0.19 -9.80
N SER A 814 -9.07 0.34 -9.15
CA SER A 814 -8.67 1.55 -8.43
C SER A 814 -8.69 2.78 -9.36
N PRO A 815 -9.03 3.98 -8.87
CA PRO A 815 -9.39 4.30 -7.48
C PRO A 815 -10.72 3.69 -7.04
N TYR A 816 -10.74 3.04 -5.88
CA TYR A 816 -11.98 2.52 -5.30
C TYR A 816 -12.65 3.62 -4.48
N THR A 817 -13.92 3.90 -4.76
CA THR A 817 -14.71 4.84 -3.97
C THR A 817 -15.69 4.07 -3.10
N VAL A 818 -15.63 4.27 -1.79
CA VAL A 818 -16.51 3.62 -0.81
C VAL A 818 -17.07 4.66 0.16
N VAL A 819 -18.39 4.64 0.34
CA VAL A 819 -19.08 5.46 1.34
C VAL A 819 -19.54 4.55 2.47
N PHE A 820 -19.30 4.95 3.71
CA PHE A 820 -19.71 4.21 4.90
C PHE A 820 -20.89 4.87 5.63
N THR A 821 -21.79 4.06 6.18
CA THR A 821 -22.99 4.49 6.92
C THR A 821 -23.22 3.60 8.13
N THR A 822 -24.04 4.01 9.09
CA THR A 822 -24.42 3.17 10.24
C THR A 822 -25.60 2.23 9.94
N ALA A 823 -26.29 2.42 8.81
CA ALA A 823 -27.40 1.59 8.37
C ALA A 823 -26.96 0.49 7.39
N ALA A 824 -27.44 -0.73 7.62
CA ALA A 824 -27.21 -1.86 6.72
C ALA A 824 -27.90 -1.65 5.36
N SER A 825 -27.28 -2.17 4.30
CA SER A 825 -27.85 -2.15 2.96
C SER A 825 -29.18 -2.92 2.89
N LYS A 826 -30.13 -2.42 2.10
CA LYS A 826 -31.36 -3.13 1.68
C LYS A 826 -31.27 -3.67 0.25
N THR A 827 -30.25 -3.26 -0.50
CA THR A 827 -29.97 -3.72 -1.87
C THR A 827 -29.41 -5.14 -1.84
N PRO A 828 -29.72 -6.03 -2.81
CA PRO A 828 -29.03 -7.30 -2.96
C PRO A 828 -27.51 -7.13 -3.05
N TYR A 829 -26.76 -8.00 -2.38
CA TYR A 829 -25.29 -7.93 -2.39
C TYR A 829 -24.58 -9.25 -2.14
N LEU A 830 -23.35 -9.38 -2.65
CA LEU A 830 -22.50 -10.54 -2.42
C LEU A 830 -21.93 -10.48 -1.00
N SER A 831 -22.40 -11.34 -0.10
CA SER A 831 -21.90 -11.38 1.27
C SER A 831 -20.53 -12.03 1.33
N ASN A 832 -20.38 -13.24 0.79
CA ASN A 832 -19.08 -13.89 0.66
C ASN A 832 -18.99 -14.83 -0.55
N SER A 833 -17.75 -15.16 -0.93
CA SER A 833 -17.44 -16.10 -2.01
C SER A 833 -16.03 -16.68 -1.88
N ASN A 834 -15.83 -17.94 -2.29
CA ASN A 834 -14.48 -18.49 -2.54
C ASN A 834 -13.96 -18.17 -3.96
N GLY A 835 -14.74 -17.45 -4.76
CA GLY A 835 -14.35 -16.88 -6.05
C GLY A 835 -14.08 -15.37 -5.95
N LYS A 836 -13.32 -14.85 -6.91
CA LYS A 836 -13.04 -13.43 -7.14
C LYS A 836 -14.11 -12.81 -8.02
N ILE A 837 -14.41 -11.52 -7.80
CA ILE A 837 -15.42 -10.78 -8.55
C ILE A 837 -14.82 -10.25 -9.85
N ASP A 838 -15.33 -10.72 -10.99
CA ASP A 838 -15.05 -10.15 -12.31
C ASP A 838 -15.98 -8.98 -12.64
N SER A 839 -17.26 -9.14 -12.29
CA SER A 839 -18.30 -8.15 -12.59
C SER A 839 -19.36 -8.14 -11.50
N PHE A 840 -19.83 -6.94 -11.18
CA PHE A 840 -20.98 -6.70 -10.32
C PHE A 840 -21.79 -5.56 -10.93
N ILE A 841 -23.05 -5.84 -11.27
CA ILE A 841 -23.94 -4.88 -11.93
C ILE A 841 -25.27 -4.89 -11.19
N LEU A 842 -25.66 -3.74 -10.67
CA LEU A 842 -27.01 -3.51 -10.14
C LEU A 842 -27.93 -2.99 -11.25
N LYS A 843 -29.17 -3.45 -11.24
CA LYS A 843 -30.25 -3.01 -12.13
C LYS A 843 -31.45 -2.60 -11.27
N GLU A 844 -32.36 -1.82 -11.84
CA GLU A 844 -33.60 -1.39 -11.15
C GLU A 844 -34.38 -2.56 -10.51
N LYS A 845 -34.43 -3.69 -11.21
CA LYS A 845 -35.17 -4.91 -10.81
C LYS A 845 -34.29 -6.15 -10.78
N GLY A 846 -33.03 -6.01 -10.37
CA GLY A 846 -32.14 -7.18 -10.34
C GLY A 846 -30.66 -6.86 -10.23
N PHE A 847 -29.85 -7.89 -10.43
CA PHE A 847 -28.40 -7.76 -10.41
C PHE A 847 -27.74 -8.85 -11.27
N PHE A 848 -26.47 -8.65 -11.57
CA PHE A 848 -25.59 -9.63 -12.21
C PHE A 848 -24.26 -9.69 -11.47
N ILE A 849 -23.77 -10.90 -11.22
CA ILE A 849 -22.47 -11.15 -10.60
C ILE A 849 -21.73 -12.18 -11.47
N SER A 850 -20.49 -11.90 -11.81
CA SER A 850 -19.59 -12.87 -12.44
C SER A 850 -18.44 -13.15 -11.49
N LEU A 851 -18.22 -14.43 -11.21
CA LEU A 851 -17.18 -14.91 -10.30
C LEU A 851 -16.25 -15.88 -11.02
N HIS A 852 -14.96 -15.82 -10.71
CA HIS A 852 -14.01 -16.88 -11.08
C HIS A 852 -13.24 -17.41 -9.87
N GLY A 853 -12.78 -18.65 -9.92
CA GLY A 853 -12.01 -19.25 -8.84
C GLY A 853 -11.30 -20.54 -9.25
N TYR A 854 -10.57 -21.11 -8.30
CA TYR A 854 -9.75 -22.32 -8.49
C TYR A 854 -10.34 -23.58 -7.85
N SER A 855 -11.62 -23.51 -7.49
CA SER A 855 -12.42 -24.61 -6.94
C SER A 855 -13.89 -24.33 -7.24
N ASP A 856 -14.76 -25.32 -7.07
CA ASP A 856 -16.22 -25.14 -7.20
C ASP A 856 -16.68 -23.89 -6.44
N ILE A 857 -17.27 -22.93 -7.16
CA ILE A 857 -17.60 -21.62 -6.61
C ILE A 857 -18.80 -21.74 -5.67
N LYS A 858 -18.55 -21.40 -4.41
CA LYS A 858 -19.52 -21.25 -3.33
C LYS A 858 -19.65 -19.78 -2.99
N TYR A 859 -20.87 -19.29 -2.91
CA TYR A 859 -21.17 -17.89 -2.66
C TYR A 859 -22.43 -17.74 -1.80
N ARG A 860 -22.58 -16.58 -1.16
CA ARG A 860 -23.80 -16.19 -0.45
C ARG A 860 -24.21 -14.78 -0.84
N ILE A 861 -25.47 -14.58 -1.23
CA ILE A 861 -26.05 -13.28 -1.51
C ILE A 861 -27.08 -12.96 -0.43
N LYS A 862 -27.10 -11.72 0.04
CA LYS A 862 -28.09 -11.23 1.02
C LYS A 862 -29.07 -10.26 0.39
N ASN A 863 -30.20 -10.03 1.07
CA ASN A 863 -31.31 -9.17 0.64
C ASN A 863 -31.97 -9.62 -0.69
N ILE A 864 -32.22 -10.91 -0.83
CA ILE A 864 -32.78 -11.50 -2.06
C ILE A 864 -34.16 -12.14 -1.87
N ASP A 865 -34.87 -11.83 -0.77
CA ASP A 865 -36.15 -12.48 -0.43
C ASP A 865 -37.22 -12.33 -1.54
N ASN A 866 -37.13 -11.25 -2.31
CA ASN A 866 -38.03 -10.95 -3.44
C ASN A 866 -37.38 -11.21 -4.82
N CYS A 867 -36.30 -11.98 -4.89
CA CYS A 867 -35.55 -12.21 -6.13
C CYS A 867 -35.55 -13.70 -6.54
N SER A 868 -35.61 -13.95 -7.85
CA SER A 868 -35.33 -15.27 -8.44
C SER A 868 -33.92 -15.29 -9.03
N LEU A 869 -33.17 -16.36 -8.76
CA LEU A 869 -31.80 -16.54 -9.24
C LEU A 869 -31.73 -17.50 -10.43
N LYS A 870 -30.85 -17.18 -11.39
CA LYS A 870 -30.43 -18.06 -12.47
C LYS A 870 -28.91 -18.11 -12.51
N GLU A 871 -28.35 -19.32 -12.56
CA GLU A 871 -26.91 -19.55 -12.60
C GLU A 871 -26.49 -20.17 -13.93
N ASN A 872 -25.35 -19.73 -14.45
CA ASN A 872 -24.65 -20.36 -15.55
C ASN A 872 -23.21 -20.67 -15.11
N ASP A 873 -22.85 -21.94 -15.14
CA ASP A 873 -21.52 -22.40 -14.76
C ASP A 873 -20.72 -22.77 -16.01
N SER A 874 -19.47 -22.34 -16.05
CA SER A 874 -18.50 -22.78 -17.06
C SER A 874 -17.20 -23.13 -16.38
N ASN A 875 -16.75 -24.38 -16.55
CA ASN A 875 -15.55 -24.88 -15.89
C ASN A 875 -14.59 -25.42 -16.96
N ASP A 876 -13.33 -25.01 -16.87
CA ASP A 876 -12.20 -25.74 -17.43
C ASP A 876 -11.50 -26.47 -16.28
N GLN A 877 -10.71 -27.52 -16.55
CA GLN A 877 -10.24 -28.52 -15.57
C GLN A 877 -9.68 -27.95 -14.23
N PHE A 878 -9.20 -26.70 -14.23
CA PHE A 878 -8.66 -25.99 -13.07
C PHE A 878 -9.29 -24.60 -12.77
N TYR A 879 -10.05 -24.04 -13.71
CA TYR A 879 -10.64 -22.69 -13.59
C TYR A 879 -12.16 -22.77 -13.64
N PHE A 880 -12.78 -22.26 -12.59
CA PHE A 880 -14.23 -22.23 -12.43
C PHE A 880 -14.71 -20.81 -12.68
N LYS A 881 -15.80 -20.68 -13.44
CA LYS A 881 -16.50 -19.42 -13.61
C LYS A 881 -17.99 -19.62 -13.39
N LYS A 882 -18.59 -18.70 -12.65
CA LYS A 882 -20.01 -18.72 -12.29
C LYS A 882 -20.63 -17.35 -12.54
N ASP A 883 -21.63 -17.33 -13.40
CA ASP A 883 -22.42 -16.15 -13.74
C ASP A 883 -23.79 -16.26 -13.08
N ILE A 884 -24.14 -15.28 -12.25
CA ILE A 884 -25.34 -15.27 -11.40
C ILE A 884 -26.21 -14.09 -11.80
N TYR A 885 -27.45 -14.37 -12.17
CA TYR A 885 -28.46 -13.38 -12.52
C TYR A 885 -29.57 -13.38 -11.47
N GLY A 886 -29.83 -12.23 -10.85
CA GLY A 886 -30.97 -12.04 -9.95
C GLY A 886 -32.02 -11.15 -10.60
N GLU A 887 -33.27 -11.60 -10.63
CA GLU A 887 -34.44 -10.80 -11.02
C GLU A 887 -35.30 -10.54 -9.79
N CYS A 888 -35.42 -9.28 -9.37
CA CYS A 888 -36.07 -8.86 -8.14
C CYS A 888 -37.39 -8.13 -8.42
N ARG A 889 -38.41 -8.36 -7.58
CA ARG A 889 -39.74 -7.74 -7.71
C ARG A 889 -39.86 -6.38 -7.05
#